data_AF-A0A964EZE2-F1
#
_entry.id   AF-A0A964EZE2-F1
#
_cell.length_a   1.000
_cell.length_b   1.000
_cell.length_c   1.000
_cell.angle_alpha   90.00
_cell.angle_beta   90.00
_cell.angle_gamma   90.00
#
_symmetry.space_group_name_H-M   'P 1'
#
loop_
_entity.id
_entity.type
_entity.pdbx_description
1 polymer ?
#
loop_
_entity_poly.entity_id
_entity_poly.type
_entity_poly.pdbx_seq_one_letter_code
_entity_poly.pdbx_strand_id
1 'polypeptide(L)'
;MSDGEGGLLEDPPEVERIADRYRDGELLGRGGMGEVRRVFDDRLGRPVAMKLLAWPLVGDADARARFLEEAALTARLQHPGVVSVHDQGELPSGRLWYTMAEVRGQTFEDLLEARERYEDPEPWFRRMVGHVIRACETTAYAHDQGVVHRDIKPENLMIGPFGEVLVMDWGLSVRWDQSPDRRVVGTPAYMPPEQANPQGGELGPEADVYALGGVLHRILTGEPPQAGRARSALRALWSGEAPALFPGGDAGLPPELVAICRRALAWSPEERYPDAGALAVALQDWLSGANRLAEAEALLEAAREARAGIDRLHERAAQLRRDATTARAALPGFVRPEQKEPIWAREDEAAALAERAAVEEAAWMETVRGALYLVPDLKAAHELLADHYHARLLLAEERRQAEAAATWQAMLRVHDRGRHRASLASEGLLTLLTEPEGVAVEVYAVVQRGRRLRTEPVGVRWRTPVRDARLPLGSYVLRLTHPGCHPVDVPVVLRRGRPWDSQRPGDEGPTPVPLLPHGALGPEDHYVPGGWAWLGGDEEAAEALPGRRVWVDGFVMRRHPVTHEGYAAFLNALLEAGDEEAAARLAPRHILASGPGPGTEGLSRSPEGRRVFRPADGVGALPVTWVDWHAAMAFCRWEAGRTGLPWRLPDELEWEKAARGVDGRFLPWGDQPEPCWANVLGSSPDTPGPEPVGGHPTDRSPFGVEGLAGNTRDWCVNAWLPAGPPCPDGRLEVVPAAAEDEGFRAVRGGAWQATVALARAAARFANLPGARLGPVGFRLVRSLA
;
A
#
# COMPACT_ATOMS: atom_id res chain seq x y z
N MET A 1 -70.78 -38.04 47.55
CA MET A 1 -70.95 -38.82 48.79
C MET A 1 -69.79 -39.79 48.87
N SER A 2 -69.06 -39.73 50.00
CA SER A 2 -68.12 -40.71 50.62
C SER A 2 -66.99 -41.30 49.76
N ASP A 3 -65.70 -41.07 50.06
CA ASP A 3 -64.87 -41.46 51.23
C ASP A 3 -64.19 -42.84 51.08
N GLY A 4 -62.92 -42.90 51.49
CA GLY A 4 -62.09 -44.10 51.74
C GLY A 4 -60.91 -44.25 50.77
N GLU A 5 -59.69 -43.79 51.07
CA GLU A 5 -58.65 -44.49 51.89
C GLU A 5 -58.36 -45.92 51.40
N GLY A 6 -57.13 -46.42 51.22
CA GLY A 6 -55.79 -45.95 51.53
C GLY A 6 -54.83 -47.17 51.42
N GLY A 7 -53.52 -46.89 51.38
CA GLY A 7 -52.48 -47.87 51.72
C GLY A 7 -51.73 -48.54 50.56
N LEU A 8 -50.55 -48.00 50.23
CA LEU A 8 -49.23 -48.67 50.39
C LEU A 8 -48.19 -47.87 49.59
N LEU A 9 -47.59 -46.88 50.22
CA LEU A 9 -46.25 -46.40 49.87
C LEU A 9 -45.40 -46.62 51.12
N GLU A 10 -44.43 -47.52 50.99
CA GLU A 10 -43.40 -47.79 51.99
C GLU A 10 -42.74 -46.48 52.42
N ASP A 11 -42.55 -46.28 53.72
CA ASP A 11 -41.75 -45.17 54.24
C ASP A 11 -40.35 -45.20 53.60
N PRO A 12 -39.83 -44.07 53.08
CA PRO A 12 -38.45 -44.01 52.65
C PRO A 12 -37.52 -44.23 53.87
N PRO A 13 -36.31 -44.80 53.66
CA PRO A 13 -35.39 -45.12 54.75
C PRO A 13 -35.13 -43.88 55.62
N GLU A 14 -35.15 -44.09 56.93
CA GLU A 14 -34.92 -43.07 57.96
C GLU A 14 -33.61 -42.31 57.67
N VAL A 15 -33.72 -41.11 57.10
CA VAL A 15 -32.53 -40.34 56.71
C VAL A 15 -31.91 -39.76 57.97
N GLU A 16 -30.68 -40.20 58.28
CA GLU A 16 -29.93 -39.74 59.45
C GLU A 16 -29.80 -38.20 59.42
N ARG A 17 -30.37 -37.53 60.42
CA ARG A 17 -30.32 -36.07 60.56
C ARG A 17 -29.13 -35.68 61.41
N ILE A 18 -28.26 -34.85 60.85
CA ILE A 18 -27.14 -34.24 61.56
C ILE A 18 -27.66 -32.96 62.24
N ALA A 19 -27.48 -32.88 63.57
CA ALA A 19 -27.92 -31.76 64.41
C ALA A 19 -29.42 -31.39 64.25
N ASP A 20 -30.28 -32.39 64.01
CA ASP A 20 -31.73 -32.25 63.81
C ASP A 20 -32.17 -31.26 62.69
N ARG A 21 -31.24 -30.83 61.82
CA ARG A 21 -31.45 -29.81 60.78
C ARG A 21 -30.94 -30.22 59.40
N TYR A 22 -29.80 -30.91 59.36
CA TYR A 22 -29.12 -31.22 58.12
C TYR A 22 -29.41 -32.67 57.76
N ARG A 23 -30.08 -32.86 56.63
CA ARG A 23 -30.32 -34.19 56.09
C ARG A 23 -29.05 -34.68 55.40
N ASP A 24 -28.51 -35.80 55.87
CA ASP A 24 -27.28 -36.36 55.32
C ASP A 24 -27.42 -36.79 53.86
N GLY A 25 -26.31 -36.79 53.14
CA GLY A 25 -26.28 -37.09 51.71
C GLY A 25 -24.95 -37.66 51.24
N GLU A 26 -24.64 -37.42 49.97
CA GLU A 26 -23.48 -37.99 49.29
C GLU A 26 -22.15 -37.49 49.88
N LEU A 27 -21.16 -38.37 49.95
CA LEU A 27 -19.79 -38.00 50.28
C LEU A 27 -19.16 -37.25 49.09
N LEU A 28 -18.81 -35.97 49.29
CA LEU A 28 -18.17 -35.13 48.26
C LEU A 28 -16.66 -35.30 48.23
N GLY A 29 -16.03 -35.63 49.38
CA GLY A 29 -14.59 -35.88 49.44
C GLY A 29 -14.11 -36.31 50.83
N ARG A 30 -12.95 -36.98 50.89
CA ARG A 30 -12.24 -37.35 52.13
C ARG A 30 -10.81 -36.82 52.11
N GLY A 31 -10.43 -36.12 53.17
CA GLY A 31 -9.08 -35.60 53.38
C GLY A 31 -8.50 -36.01 54.74
N GLY A 32 -7.26 -35.58 55.02
CA GLY A 32 -6.54 -35.95 56.24
C GLY A 32 -7.13 -35.38 57.55
N MET A 33 -7.82 -34.24 57.48
CA MET A 33 -8.44 -33.58 58.64
C MET A 33 -9.95 -33.81 58.74
N GLY A 34 -10.60 -34.41 57.74
CA GLY A 34 -12.04 -34.60 57.75
C GLY A 34 -12.63 -35.15 56.47
N GLU A 35 -13.94 -35.37 56.47
CA GLU A 35 -14.72 -35.73 55.29
C GLU A 35 -15.75 -34.64 54.98
N VAL A 36 -15.95 -34.32 53.71
CA VAL A 36 -16.91 -33.33 53.23
C VAL A 36 -18.09 -34.07 52.60
N ARG A 37 -19.30 -33.77 53.05
CA ARG A 37 -20.53 -34.41 52.59
C ARG A 37 -21.52 -33.37 52.10
N ARG A 38 -22.30 -33.68 51.07
CA ARG A 38 -23.46 -32.89 50.68
C ARG A 38 -24.54 -33.17 51.71
N VAL A 39 -25.08 -32.12 52.30
CA VAL A 39 -26.25 -32.21 53.20
C VAL A 39 -27.32 -31.23 52.73
N PHE A 40 -28.58 -31.51 53.03
CA PHE A 40 -29.68 -30.61 52.75
C PHE A 40 -30.08 -29.86 54.02
N ASP A 41 -30.00 -28.53 54.00
CA ASP A 41 -30.47 -27.68 55.10
C ASP A 41 -32.00 -27.58 55.03
N ASP A 42 -32.69 -28.37 55.86
CA ASP A 42 -34.16 -28.43 55.86
C ASP A 42 -34.81 -27.10 56.32
N ARG A 43 -34.06 -26.20 57.00
CA ARG A 43 -34.59 -24.90 57.41
C ARG A 43 -34.53 -23.85 56.32
N LEU A 44 -33.44 -23.83 55.55
CA LEU A 44 -33.22 -22.86 54.46
C LEU A 44 -33.61 -23.41 53.09
N GLY A 45 -33.92 -24.70 52.98
CA GLY A 45 -34.37 -25.34 51.74
C GLY A 45 -33.30 -25.41 50.65
N ARG A 46 -32.02 -25.60 51.02
CA ARG A 46 -30.89 -25.59 50.08
C ARG A 46 -29.86 -26.70 50.36
N PRO A 47 -29.18 -27.23 49.33
CA PRO A 47 -28.00 -28.06 49.55
C PRO A 47 -26.82 -27.21 50.04
N VAL A 48 -26.03 -27.76 50.96
CA VAL A 48 -24.77 -27.19 51.46
C VAL A 48 -23.73 -28.31 51.56
N ALA A 49 -22.45 -27.93 51.56
CA ALA A 49 -21.37 -28.87 51.89
C ALA A 49 -21.10 -28.81 53.39
N MET A 50 -21.02 -29.97 54.05
CA MET A 50 -20.67 -30.08 55.47
C MET A 50 -19.34 -30.80 55.60
N LYS A 51 -18.34 -30.12 56.19
CA LYS A 51 -17.08 -30.75 56.59
C LYS A 51 -17.24 -31.30 58.00
N LEU A 52 -16.86 -32.56 58.21
CA LEU A 52 -16.83 -33.22 59.51
C LEU A 52 -15.41 -33.61 59.87
N LEU A 53 -15.00 -33.33 61.11
CA LEU A 53 -13.68 -33.73 61.63
C LEU A 53 -13.49 -35.25 61.48
N ALA A 54 -12.31 -35.71 61.06
CA ALA A 54 -12.09 -37.14 60.85
C ALA A 54 -12.25 -37.93 62.17
N TRP A 55 -12.89 -39.11 62.13
CA TRP A 55 -13.13 -39.93 63.33
C TRP A 55 -11.89 -40.17 64.21
N PRO A 56 -10.69 -40.45 63.66
CA PRO A 56 -9.48 -40.64 64.47
C PRO A 56 -9.02 -39.37 65.24
N LEU A 57 -9.49 -38.19 64.84
CA LEU A 57 -9.05 -36.89 65.37
C LEU A 57 -10.02 -36.28 66.38
N VAL A 58 -11.17 -36.93 66.65
CA VAL A 58 -12.20 -36.38 67.55
C VAL A 58 -11.68 -36.11 68.97
N GLY A 59 -10.73 -36.91 69.45
CA GLY A 59 -10.08 -36.76 70.76
C GLY A 59 -8.79 -35.93 70.76
N ASP A 60 -8.32 -35.45 69.61
CA ASP A 60 -7.10 -34.65 69.48
C ASP A 60 -7.43 -33.16 69.63
N ALA A 61 -7.00 -32.56 70.75
CA ALA A 61 -7.26 -31.16 71.07
C ALA A 61 -6.69 -30.19 70.02
N ASP A 62 -5.51 -30.49 69.46
CA ASP A 62 -4.85 -29.65 68.46
C ASP A 62 -5.54 -29.76 67.09
N ALA A 63 -6.04 -30.95 66.74
CA ALA A 63 -6.83 -31.15 65.53
C ALA A 63 -8.20 -30.43 65.62
N ARG A 64 -8.86 -30.49 66.77
CA ARG A 64 -10.12 -29.76 67.02
C ARG A 64 -9.95 -28.25 66.95
N ALA A 65 -8.92 -27.71 67.61
CA ALA A 65 -8.64 -26.28 67.60
C ALA A 65 -8.41 -25.77 66.17
N ARG A 66 -7.58 -26.46 65.38
CA ARG A 66 -7.34 -26.13 63.96
C ARG A 66 -8.60 -26.21 63.10
N PHE A 67 -9.46 -27.20 63.35
CA PHE A 67 -10.70 -27.35 62.61
C PHE A 67 -11.67 -26.17 62.83
N LEU A 68 -11.78 -25.68 64.06
CA LEU A 68 -12.58 -24.49 64.38
C LEU A 68 -11.92 -23.20 63.88
N GLU A 69 -10.60 -23.12 63.94
CA GLU A 69 -9.84 -21.98 63.43
C GLU A 69 -9.97 -21.83 61.91
N GLU A 70 -9.92 -22.94 61.16
CA GLU A 70 -10.20 -22.97 59.71
C GLU A 70 -11.58 -22.41 59.41
N ALA A 71 -12.61 -22.91 60.09
CA ALA A 71 -13.99 -22.47 59.89
C ALA A 71 -14.16 -20.98 60.21
N ALA A 72 -13.57 -20.51 61.32
CA ALA A 72 -13.65 -19.13 61.76
C ALA A 72 -12.88 -18.17 60.83
N LEU A 73 -11.70 -18.56 60.36
CA LEU A 73 -10.87 -17.77 59.45
C LEU A 73 -11.55 -17.65 58.08
N THR A 74 -12.03 -18.77 57.53
CA THR A 74 -12.78 -18.79 56.26
C THR A 74 -14.07 -17.96 56.36
N ALA A 75 -14.80 -18.04 57.48
CA ALA A 75 -16.03 -17.27 57.69
C ALA A 75 -15.81 -15.75 57.74
N ARG A 76 -14.60 -15.29 58.11
CA ARG A 76 -14.24 -13.86 58.15
C ARG A 76 -13.92 -13.29 56.78
N LEU A 77 -13.48 -14.14 55.85
CA LEU A 77 -13.13 -13.73 54.50
C LEU A 77 -14.41 -13.64 53.64
N GLN A 78 -14.90 -12.41 53.46
CA GLN A 78 -16.10 -12.14 52.67
C GLN A 78 -15.72 -11.65 51.27
N HIS A 79 -15.41 -12.60 50.39
CA HIS A 79 -15.06 -12.32 49.00
C HIS A 79 -15.74 -13.35 48.07
N PRO A 80 -16.17 -12.98 46.84
CA PRO A 80 -16.80 -13.91 45.91
C PRO A 80 -15.94 -15.13 45.55
N GLY A 81 -14.62 -15.00 45.63
CA GLY A 81 -13.67 -16.09 45.41
C GLY A 81 -13.34 -16.93 46.66
N VAL A 82 -13.99 -16.68 47.81
CA VAL A 82 -13.82 -17.49 49.01
C VAL A 82 -15.12 -18.22 49.32
N VAL A 83 -15.04 -19.52 49.60
CA VAL A 83 -16.21 -20.31 49.97
C VAL A 83 -16.83 -19.81 51.27
N SER A 84 -18.11 -19.47 51.24
CA SER A 84 -18.80 -18.93 52.42
C SER A 84 -19.14 -20.02 53.42
N VAL A 85 -18.63 -19.90 54.65
CA VAL A 85 -19.04 -20.73 55.80
C VAL A 85 -20.38 -20.22 56.34
N HIS A 86 -21.31 -21.13 56.63
CA HIS A 86 -22.70 -20.81 56.97
C HIS A 86 -23.08 -21.12 58.42
N ASP A 87 -22.54 -22.20 58.99
CA ASP A 87 -22.87 -22.65 60.34
C ASP A 87 -21.78 -23.60 60.88
N GLN A 88 -21.68 -23.78 62.19
CA GLN A 88 -20.79 -24.75 62.82
C GLN A 88 -21.40 -25.35 64.09
N GLY A 89 -20.95 -26.56 64.45
CA GLY A 89 -21.40 -27.19 65.69
C GLY A 89 -20.64 -28.46 66.05
N GLU A 90 -21.14 -29.14 67.07
CA GLU A 90 -20.61 -30.39 67.60
C GLU A 90 -21.73 -31.42 67.69
N LEU A 91 -21.46 -32.65 67.24
CA LEU A 91 -22.41 -33.76 67.36
C LEU A 91 -22.38 -34.35 68.77
N PRO A 92 -23.42 -35.09 69.21
CA PRO A 92 -23.42 -35.80 70.48
C PRO A 92 -22.23 -36.76 70.67
N SER A 93 -21.64 -37.23 69.56
CA SER A 93 -20.43 -38.05 69.54
C SER A 93 -19.14 -37.27 69.84
N GLY A 94 -19.21 -35.96 70.05
CA GLY A 94 -18.09 -35.04 70.18
C GLY A 94 -17.46 -34.64 68.84
N ARG A 95 -17.99 -35.10 67.70
CA ARG A 95 -17.44 -34.82 66.37
C ARG A 95 -17.83 -33.42 65.90
N LEU A 96 -16.83 -32.58 65.60
CA LEU A 96 -17.04 -31.22 65.09
C LEU A 96 -17.45 -31.20 63.62
N TRP A 97 -18.29 -30.23 63.26
CA TRP A 97 -18.72 -29.99 61.89
C TRP A 97 -18.89 -28.49 61.60
N TYR A 98 -18.74 -28.11 60.34
CA TYR A 98 -19.22 -26.82 59.84
C TYR A 98 -19.79 -26.98 58.43
N THR A 99 -20.71 -26.09 58.07
CA THR A 99 -21.34 -26.05 56.73
C THR A 99 -20.84 -24.87 55.93
N MET A 100 -20.75 -25.04 54.63
CA MET A 100 -20.31 -24.03 53.68
C MET A 100 -21.11 -24.14 52.37
N ALA A 101 -21.02 -23.11 51.54
CA ALA A 101 -21.62 -23.13 50.21
C ALA A 101 -21.14 -24.37 49.43
N GLU A 102 -22.07 -25.09 48.80
CA GLU A 102 -21.71 -26.21 47.95
C GLU A 102 -21.10 -25.69 46.65
N VAL A 103 -19.80 -25.95 46.46
CA VAL A 103 -19.09 -25.54 45.25
C VAL A 103 -19.31 -26.58 44.14
N ARG A 104 -19.78 -26.11 42.99
CA ARG A 104 -19.94 -26.92 41.77
C ARG A 104 -18.94 -26.44 40.74
N GLY A 105 -18.23 -27.36 40.09
CA GLY A 105 -17.19 -27.01 39.13
C GLY A 105 -16.16 -28.11 38.97
N GLN A 106 -15.02 -27.74 38.40
CA GLN A 106 -13.83 -28.58 38.27
C GLN A 106 -12.66 -27.89 38.97
N THR A 107 -11.68 -28.66 39.42
CA THR A 107 -10.43 -28.06 39.93
C THR A 107 -9.62 -27.49 38.77
N PHE A 108 -8.72 -26.56 39.05
CA PHE A 108 -7.82 -26.02 38.04
C PHE A 108 -6.87 -27.11 37.52
N GLU A 109 -6.52 -28.11 38.34
CA GLU A 109 -5.75 -29.27 37.87
C GLU A 109 -6.52 -30.09 36.82
N ASP A 110 -7.82 -30.34 37.03
CA ASP A 110 -8.66 -31.05 36.04
C ASP A 110 -8.64 -30.33 34.67
N LEU A 111 -8.63 -28.99 34.68
CA LEU A 111 -8.55 -28.17 33.47
C LEU A 111 -7.17 -28.24 32.80
N LEU A 112 -6.10 -28.28 33.59
CA LEU A 112 -4.73 -28.43 33.08
C LEU A 112 -4.51 -29.82 32.47
N GLU A 113 -5.01 -30.89 33.09
CA GLU A 113 -4.94 -32.25 32.54
C GLU A 113 -5.77 -32.41 31.27
N ALA A 114 -6.86 -31.65 31.13
CA ALA A 114 -7.71 -31.66 29.95
C ALA A 114 -7.16 -30.85 28.76
N ARG A 115 -5.96 -30.26 28.86
CA ARG A 115 -5.35 -29.36 27.85
C ARG A 115 -5.40 -29.91 26.42
N GLU A 116 -5.09 -31.19 26.22
CA GLU A 116 -5.04 -31.82 24.89
C GLU A 116 -6.40 -31.87 24.18
N ARG A 117 -7.50 -31.63 24.89
CA ARG A 117 -8.87 -31.66 24.32
C ARG A 117 -9.27 -30.35 23.65
N TYR A 118 -8.44 -29.31 23.70
CA TYR A 118 -8.73 -28.00 23.13
C TYR A 118 -8.08 -27.86 21.74
N GLU A 119 -8.89 -27.49 20.73
CA GLU A 119 -8.47 -27.38 19.33
C GLU A 119 -7.54 -26.17 19.08
N ASP A 120 -7.74 -25.07 19.81
CA ASP A 120 -6.92 -23.86 19.71
C ASP A 120 -6.21 -23.57 21.05
N PRO A 121 -4.86 -23.70 21.10
CA PRO A 121 -4.08 -23.50 22.30
C PRO A 121 -4.14 -22.07 22.86
N GLU A 122 -4.33 -21.05 22.02
CA GLU A 122 -4.12 -19.66 22.42
C GLU A 122 -5.30 -19.05 23.23
N PRO A 123 -6.56 -19.20 22.81
CA PRO A 123 -7.72 -18.80 23.62
C PRO A 123 -7.81 -19.57 24.94
N TRP A 124 -7.42 -20.86 24.94
CA TRP A 124 -7.33 -21.65 26.16
C TRP A 124 -6.29 -21.08 27.11
N PHE A 125 -5.09 -20.79 26.60
CA PHE A 125 -3.98 -20.27 27.39
C PHE A 125 -4.33 -18.95 28.08
N ARG A 126 -4.92 -18.00 27.34
CA ARG A 126 -5.38 -16.70 27.88
C ARG A 126 -6.47 -16.87 28.94
N ARG A 127 -7.38 -17.83 28.75
CA ARG A 127 -8.42 -18.17 29.74
C ARG A 127 -7.79 -18.67 31.05
N MET A 128 -6.78 -19.54 30.95
CA MET A 128 -6.07 -20.07 32.13
C MET A 128 -5.38 -18.95 32.92
N VAL A 129 -4.70 -18.03 32.25
CA VAL A 129 -4.12 -16.83 32.89
C VAL A 129 -5.22 -15.96 33.53
N GLY A 130 -6.37 -15.80 32.87
CA GLY A 130 -7.54 -15.12 33.43
C GLY A 130 -8.09 -15.75 34.72
N HIS A 131 -7.98 -17.06 34.89
CA HIS A 131 -8.33 -17.73 36.15
C HIS A 131 -7.27 -17.47 37.24
N VAL A 132 -5.98 -17.47 36.89
CA VAL A 132 -4.89 -17.11 37.81
C VAL A 132 -5.05 -15.68 38.31
N ILE A 133 -5.41 -14.73 37.43
CA ILE A 133 -5.70 -13.34 37.83
C ILE A 133 -6.79 -13.30 38.92
N ARG A 134 -7.89 -14.03 38.75
CA ARG A 134 -8.97 -14.08 39.75
C ARG A 134 -8.57 -14.77 41.06
N ALA A 135 -7.71 -15.78 40.99
CA ALA A 135 -7.11 -16.38 42.17
C ALA A 135 -6.18 -15.39 42.90
N CYS A 136 -5.41 -14.59 42.15
CA CYS A 136 -4.56 -13.53 42.69
C CYS A 136 -5.41 -12.45 43.37
N GLU A 137 -6.50 -11.99 42.75
CA GLU A 137 -7.42 -11.00 43.34
C GLU A 137 -8.03 -11.50 44.66
N THR A 138 -8.46 -12.77 44.70
CA THR A 138 -8.99 -13.40 45.90
C THR A 138 -7.95 -13.50 47.01
N THR A 139 -6.72 -13.86 46.65
CA THR A 139 -5.60 -13.98 47.59
C THR A 139 -5.16 -12.61 48.10
N ALA A 140 -5.16 -11.59 47.25
CA ALA A 140 -4.86 -10.20 47.61
C ALA A 140 -5.86 -9.66 48.64
N TYR A 141 -7.15 -10.00 48.49
CA TYR A 141 -8.15 -9.70 49.50
C TYR A 141 -7.81 -10.36 50.86
N ALA A 142 -7.39 -11.63 50.86
CA ALA A 142 -6.96 -12.28 52.10
C ALA A 142 -5.72 -11.62 52.72
N HIS A 143 -4.75 -11.21 51.89
CA HIS A 143 -3.56 -10.48 52.32
C HIS A 143 -3.91 -9.16 53.02
N ASP A 144 -4.86 -8.39 52.47
CA ASP A 144 -5.39 -7.15 53.09
C ASP A 144 -6.08 -7.42 54.44
N GLN A 145 -6.66 -8.61 54.62
CA GLN A 145 -7.22 -9.06 55.90
C GLN A 145 -6.16 -9.66 56.86
N GLY A 146 -4.87 -9.58 56.52
CA GLY A 146 -3.78 -10.10 57.34
C GLY A 146 -3.59 -11.62 57.27
N VAL A 147 -4.15 -12.29 56.26
CA VAL A 147 -4.16 -13.76 56.13
C VAL A 147 -3.30 -14.21 54.95
N VAL A 148 -2.44 -15.22 55.16
CA VAL A 148 -1.68 -15.94 54.12
C VAL A 148 -2.17 -17.38 54.04
N HIS A 149 -2.37 -17.91 52.83
CA HIS A 149 -2.99 -19.21 52.57
C HIS A 149 -2.05 -20.41 52.77
N ARG A 150 -0.81 -20.33 52.28
CA ARG A 150 0.26 -21.35 52.43
C ARG A 150 0.09 -22.69 51.68
N ASP A 151 -0.99 -22.90 50.93
CA ASP A 151 -1.18 -24.13 50.14
C ASP A 151 -1.93 -23.85 48.83
N ILE A 152 -1.60 -22.74 48.17
CA ILE A 152 -2.14 -22.46 46.83
C ILE A 152 -1.51 -23.45 45.84
N LYS A 153 -2.37 -24.14 45.10
CA LYS A 153 -2.03 -25.11 44.05
C LYS A 153 -3.26 -25.34 43.17
N PRO A 154 -3.11 -25.90 41.96
CA PRO A 154 -4.23 -26.12 41.04
C PRO A 154 -5.42 -26.88 41.64
N GLU A 155 -5.19 -27.85 42.51
CA GLU A 155 -6.24 -28.66 43.15
C GLU A 155 -7.09 -27.85 44.15
N ASN A 156 -6.52 -26.78 44.70
CA ASN A 156 -7.18 -25.89 45.67
C ASN A 156 -7.84 -24.67 44.97
N LEU A 157 -7.83 -24.62 43.65
CA LEU A 157 -8.55 -23.61 42.86
C LEU A 157 -9.72 -24.28 42.15
N MET A 158 -10.94 -23.95 42.53
CA MET A 158 -12.17 -24.44 41.90
C MET A 158 -12.67 -23.44 40.87
N ILE A 159 -12.97 -23.93 39.67
CA ILE A 159 -13.54 -23.14 38.57
C ILE A 159 -15.01 -23.54 38.41
N GLY A 160 -15.90 -22.60 38.71
CA GLY A 160 -17.33 -22.82 38.61
C GLY A 160 -17.85 -22.74 37.17
N PRO A 161 -19.11 -23.14 36.94
CA PRO A 161 -19.69 -23.26 35.60
C PRO A 161 -19.81 -21.93 34.84
N PHE A 162 -19.78 -20.79 35.54
CA PHE A 162 -19.82 -19.46 34.92
C PHE A 162 -18.43 -18.79 34.91
N GLY A 163 -17.39 -19.56 35.23
CA GLY A 163 -15.99 -19.16 35.21
C GLY A 163 -15.51 -18.47 36.48
N GLU A 164 -16.35 -18.38 37.53
CA GLU A 164 -15.93 -17.96 38.86
C GLU A 164 -14.77 -18.80 39.39
N VAL A 165 -13.85 -18.19 40.13
CA VAL A 165 -12.67 -18.86 40.70
C VAL A 165 -12.77 -18.81 42.21
N LEU A 166 -12.83 -19.98 42.83
CA LEU A 166 -12.92 -20.14 44.28
C LEU A 166 -11.61 -20.72 44.80
N VAL A 167 -10.97 -20.02 45.73
CA VAL A 167 -9.80 -20.48 46.46
C VAL A 167 -10.28 -21.30 47.66
N MET A 168 -9.90 -22.58 47.68
CA MET A 168 -10.37 -23.60 48.61
C MET A 168 -9.27 -24.03 49.58
N ASP A 169 -9.68 -24.67 50.69
CA ASP A 169 -8.78 -25.27 51.68
C ASP A 169 -7.91 -24.27 52.47
N TRP A 170 -8.58 -23.36 53.18
CA TRP A 170 -7.96 -22.39 54.09
C TRP A 170 -7.43 -23.01 55.39
N GLY A 171 -7.47 -24.34 55.56
CA GLY A 171 -7.10 -25.04 56.80
C GLY A 171 -5.61 -24.96 57.17
N LEU A 172 -4.78 -24.53 56.23
CA LEU A 172 -3.37 -24.24 56.47
C LEU A 172 -3.09 -22.74 56.59
N SER A 173 -4.08 -21.85 56.53
CA SER A 173 -3.84 -20.41 56.53
C SER A 173 -3.38 -19.89 57.89
N VAL A 174 -2.65 -18.78 57.90
CA VAL A 174 -2.22 -18.09 59.14
C VAL A 174 -2.42 -16.59 59.03
N ARG A 175 -2.59 -15.98 60.20
CA ARG A 175 -2.46 -14.54 60.37
C ARG A 175 -1.00 -14.16 60.42
N TRP A 176 -0.49 -13.57 59.34
CA TRP A 176 0.92 -13.18 59.28
C TRP A 176 1.20 -11.93 60.13
N ASP A 177 0.15 -11.12 60.38
CA ASP A 177 0.17 -9.96 61.27
C ASP A 177 0.22 -10.31 62.77
N GLN A 178 0.09 -11.60 63.13
CA GLN A 178 0.03 -12.09 64.52
C GLN A 178 0.90 -13.34 64.71
N SER A 179 2.20 -13.18 64.99
CA SER A 179 3.17 -14.24 65.34
C SER A 179 2.88 -15.60 64.68
N PRO A 180 3.13 -15.74 63.37
CA PRO A 180 2.62 -16.84 62.57
C PRO A 180 3.15 -18.22 63.01
N ASP A 181 2.31 -19.25 62.92
CA ASP A 181 2.70 -20.65 63.10
C ASP A 181 3.74 -21.06 62.05
N ARG A 182 4.92 -21.49 62.50
CA ARG A 182 6.09 -21.76 61.64
C ARG A 182 6.27 -23.23 61.26
N ARG A 183 5.24 -24.06 61.37
CA ARG A 183 5.33 -25.46 60.89
C ARG A 183 5.50 -25.51 59.37
N VAL A 184 6.33 -26.44 58.90
CA VAL A 184 6.44 -26.77 57.47
C VAL A 184 5.18 -27.51 57.04
N VAL A 185 4.27 -26.80 56.38
CA VAL A 185 2.96 -27.30 55.91
C VAL A 185 2.76 -26.93 54.44
N GLY A 186 1.77 -27.55 53.78
CA GLY A 186 1.46 -27.31 52.37
C GLY A 186 2.14 -28.29 51.42
N THR A 187 1.98 -28.06 50.13
CA THR A 187 2.35 -28.98 49.05
C THR A 187 3.76 -28.67 48.54
N PRO A 188 4.77 -29.57 48.74
CA PRO A 188 6.17 -29.28 48.42
C PRO A 188 6.47 -28.86 46.98
N ALA A 189 5.63 -29.25 46.01
CA ALA A 189 5.80 -28.90 44.61
C ALA A 189 5.59 -27.39 44.30
N TYR A 190 4.81 -26.69 45.15
CA TYR A 190 4.48 -25.27 45.04
C TYR A 190 4.98 -24.45 46.24
N MET A 191 5.65 -25.10 47.20
CA MET A 191 6.08 -24.50 48.45
C MET A 191 7.26 -23.54 48.25
N PRO A 192 7.19 -22.30 48.77
CA PRO A 192 8.31 -21.38 48.70
C PRO A 192 9.43 -21.75 49.69
N PRO A 193 10.70 -21.35 49.42
CA PRO A 193 11.85 -21.71 50.25
C PRO A 193 11.71 -21.34 51.73
N GLU A 194 11.16 -20.16 52.03
CA GLU A 194 10.99 -19.66 53.40
C GLU A 194 9.93 -20.45 54.19
N GLN A 195 8.95 -21.07 53.52
CA GLN A 195 7.97 -21.96 54.16
C GLN A 195 8.54 -23.35 54.44
N ALA A 196 9.49 -23.81 53.60
CA ALA A 196 10.22 -25.05 53.81
C ALA A 196 11.27 -24.95 54.94
N ASN A 197 11.73 -23.73 55.25
CA ASN A 197 12.70 -23.45 56.30
C ASN A 197 12.19 -22.44 57.35
N PRO A 198 11.58 -22.91 58.45
CA PRO A 198 11.03 -22.09 59.55
C PRO A 198 12.02 -21.12 60.24
N GLN A 199 13.32 -21.30 60.01
CA GLN A 199 14.40 -20.52 60.60
C GLN A 199 14.85 -19.38 59.67
N GLY A 200 14.31 -19.30 58.45
CA GLY A 200 14.82 -18.47 57.35
C GLY A 200 14.20 -17.08 57.16
N GLY A 201 13.17 -16.68 57.93
CA GLY A 201 12.53 -15.36 57.78
C GLY A 201 11.13 -15.27 58.37
N GLU A 202 10.47 -14.13 58.17
CA GLU A 202 9.03 -13.97 58.43
C GLU A 202 8.23 -14.46 57.23
N LEU A 203 7.09 -15.11 57.49
CA LEU A 203 6.21 -15.62 56.44
C LEU A 203 5.16 -14.55 56.12
N GLY A 204 5.15 -14.05 54.89
CA GLY A 204 4.27 -12.96 54.43
C GLY A 204 3.53 -13.28 53.13
N PRO A 205 2.80 -12.30 52.56
CA PRO A 205 2.08 -12.38 51.29
C PRO A 205 2.90 -12.97 50.12
N GLU A 206 4.22 -12.76 50.12
CA GLU A 206 5.17 -13.19 49.10
C GLU A 206 5.24 -14.73 48.96
N ALA A 207 4.86 -15.47 50.01
CA ALA A 207 4.77 -16.93 50.00
C ALA A 207 3.64 -17.42 49.08
N ASP A 208 2.48 -16.77 49.16
CA ASP A 208 1.34 -17.08 48.27
C ASP A 208 1.62 -16.59 46.84
N VAL A 209 2.36 -15.48 46.67
CA VAL A 209 2.82 -15.01 45.34
C VAL A 209 3.67 -16.07 44.64
N TYR A 210 4.58 -16.72 45.37
CA TYR A 210 5.37 -17.83 44.82
C TYR A 210 4.49 -19.00 44.39
N ALA A 211 3.52 -19.39 45.23
CA ALA A 211 2.62 -20.48 44.92
C ALA A 211 1.73 -20.18 43.69
N LEU A 212 1.20 -18.96 43.58
CA LEU A 212 0.48 -18.47 42.39
C LEU A 212 1.40 -18.42 41.15
N GLY A 213 2.65 -18.00 41.32
CA GLY A 213 3.70 -18.09 40.29
C GLY A 213 3.96 -19.53 39.85
N GLY A 214 3.85 -20.50 40.77
CA GLY A 214 3.94 -21.93 40.49
C GLY A 214 2.75 -22.45 39.69
N VAL A 215 1.53 -21.95 39.95
CA VAL A 215 0.36 -22.24 39.11
C VAL A 215 0.57 -21.69 37.70
N LEU A 216 1.08 -20.46 37.57
CA LEU A 216 1.43 -19.88 36.27
C LEU A 216 2.51 -20.67 35.53
N HIS A 217 3.53 -21.13 36.26
CA HIS A 217 4.59 -22.00 35.73
C HIS A 217 4.03 -23.31 35.19
N ARG A 218 3.08 -23.93 35.89
CA ARG A 218 2.39 -25.14 35.45
C ARG A 218 1.62 -24.92 34.14
N ILE A 219 1.02 -23.73 33.94
CA ILE A 219 0.38 -23.37 32.67
C ILE A 219 1.44 -23.26 31.54
N LEU A 220 2.56 -22.60 31.81
CA LEU A 220 3.62 -22.34 30.82
C LEU A 220 4.38 -23.59 30.39
N THR A 221 4.74 -24.44 31.36
CA THR A 221 5.68 -25.56 31.16
C THR A 221 4.97 -26.91 31.13
N GLY A 222 3.74 -26.98 31.63
CA GLY A 222 3.07 -28.24 31.88
C GLY A 222 3.62 -29.00 33.08
N GLU A 223 4.48 -28.42 33.94
CA GLU A 223 5.04 -29.04 35.15
C GLU A 223 5.04 -28.04 36.34
N PRO A 224 4.93 -28.49 37.61
CA PRO A 224 5.09 -27.60 38.75
C PRO A 224 6.54 -27.09 38.86
N PRO A 225 6.80 -25.98 39.58
CA PRO A 225 8.15 -25.40 39.67
C PRO A 225 9.16 -26.36 40.31
N GLN A 226 8.73 -27.19 41.26
CA GLN A 226 9.55 -28.25 41.83
C GLN A 226 9.02 -29.64 41.41
N ALA A 227 9.73 -30.30 40.51
CA ALA A 227 9.38 -31.63 40.02
C ALA A 227 9.76 -32.75 41.03
N GLY A 228 9.00 -33.86 40.97
CA GLY A 228 9.26 -35.07 41.74
C GLY A 228 8.31 -35.33 42.92
N ARG A 229 8.55 -36.41 43.67
CA ARG A 229 7.71 -36.78 44.82
C ARG A 229 7.90 -35.80 45.98
N ALA A 230 6.89 -35.64 46.84
CA ALA A 230 6.91 -34.69 47.97
C ALA A 230 8.21 -34.71 48.81
N ARG A 231 8.78 -35.89 49.08
CA ARG A 231 10.06 -36.03 49.84
C ARG A 231 11.29 -35.55 49.07
N SER A 232 11.33 -35.69 47.75
CA SER A 232 12.46 -35.19 46.94
C SER A 232 12.36 -33.68 46.74
N ALA A 233 11.14 -33.14 46.57
CA ALA A 233 10.89 -31.71 46.49
C ALA A 233 11.32 -30.98 47.79
N LEU A 234 10.92 -31.48 48.97
CA LEU A 234 11.36 -30.92 50.26
C LEU A 234 12.88 -30.99 50.44
N ARG A 235 13.51 -32.07 50.00
CA ARG A 235 14.97 -32.21 50.09
C ARG A 235 15.70 -31.15 49.26
N ALA A 236 15.21 -30.87 48.05
CA ALA A 236 15.77 -29.84 47.17
C ALA A 236 15.63 -28.43 47.79
N LEU A 237 14.47 -28.13 48.38
CA LEU A 237 14.25 -26.87 49.09
C LEU A 237 15.20 -26.73 50.29
N TRP A 238 15.40 -27.79 51.08
CA TRP A 238 16.34 -27.78 52.22
C TRP A 238 17.81 -27.69 51.82
N SER A 239 18.18 -28.15 50.63
CA SER A 239 19.56 -28.00 50.12
C SER A 239 19.85 -26.61 49.58
N GLY A 240 18.87 -25.72 49.50
CA GLY A 240 19.05 -24.35 48.98
C GLY A 240 19.23 -24.29 47.47
N GLU A 241 18.81 -25.33 46.75
CA GLU A 241 18.94 -25.40 45.29
C GLU A 241 17.69 -24.78 44.64
N ALA A 242 17.86 -23.66 43.93
CA ALA A 242 16.76 -23.04 43.20
C ALA A 242 16.30 -23.91 42.03
N PRO A 243 14.99 -24.11 41.83
CA PRO A 243 14.49 -24.91 40.73
C PRO A 243 14.88 -24.30 39.39
N ALA A 244 15.35 -25.13 38.46
CA ALA A 244 15.52 -24.74 37.07
C ALA A 244 14.13 -24.62 36.41
N LEU A 245 13.53 -23.43 36.48
CA LEU A 245 12.14 -23.19 36.04
C LEU A 245 11.88 -23.52 34.55
N PHE A 246 12.84 -23.26 33.66
CA PHE A 246 12.68 -23.52 32.23
C PHE A 246 13.82 -24.40 31.69
N PRO A 247 13.89 -25.68 32.09
CA PRO A 247 15.06 -26.53 31.83
C PRO A 247 15.17 -26.92 30.34
N GLY A 248 14.06 -26.90 29.60
CA GLY A 248 14.02 -27.07 28.14
C GLY A 248 14.18 -25.77 27.33
N GLY A 249 14.40 -24.63 28.00
CA GLY A 249 14.38 -23.29 27.40
C GLY A 249 13.00 -22.63 27.42
N ASP A 250 12.96 -21.32 27.18
CA ASP A 250 11.76 -20.47 27.10
C ASP A 250 11.39 -20.10 25.65
N ALA A 251 12.05 -20.74 24.67
CA ALA A 251 11.81 -20.50 23.25
C ALA A 251 10.38 -20.94 22.87
N GLY A 252 9.55 -19.99 22.45
CA GLY A 252 8.15 -20.21 22.08
C GLY A 252 7.13 -19.82 23.16
N LEU A 253 7.58 -19.44 24.36
CA LEU A 253 6.71 -18.86 25.40
C LEU A 253 6.66 -17.32 25.31
N PRO A 254 5.56 -16.67 25.72
CA PRO A 254 5.49 -15.20 25.74
C PRO A 254 6.54 -14.61 26.69
N PRO A 255 7.53 -13.83 26.21
CA PRO A 255 8.66 -13.38 27.03
C PRO A 255 8.26 -12.56 28.26
N GLU A 256 7.25 -11.71 28.11
CA GLU A 256 6.71 -10.90 29.22
C GLU A 256 6.10 -11.78 30.32
N LEU A 257 5.35 -12.82 29.93
CA LEU A 257 4.73 -13.73 30.88
C LEU A 257 5.76 -14.64 31.57
N VAL A 258 6.82 -15.04 30.85
CA VAL A 258 7.99 -15.72 31.43
C VAL A 258 8.68 -14.82 32.46
N ALA A 259 8.84 -13.53 32.18
CA ALA A 259 9.42 -12.58 33.12
C ALA A 259 8.55 -12.41 34.38
N ILE A 260 7.22 -12.31 34.22
CA ILE A 260 6.26 -12.27 35.33
C ILE A 260 6.38 -13.55 36.19
N CYS A 261 6.40 -14.72 35.55
CA CYS A 261 6.52 -16.02 36.22
C CYS A 261 7.85 -16.15 36.98
N ARG A 262 8.98 -15.78 36.35
CA ARG A 262 10.31 -15.78 37.01
C ARG A 262 10.35 -14.87 38.22
N ARG A 263 9.77 -13.67 38.12
CA ARG A 263 9.71 -12.74 39.24
C ARG A 263 8.84 -13.28 40.38
N ALA A 264 7.68 -13.86 40.08
CA ALA A 264 6.83 -14.46 41.10
C ALA A 264 7.52 -15.65 41.81
N LEU A 265 8.34 -16.41 41.09
CA LEU A 265 9.10 -17.56 41.59
C LEU A 265 10.54 -17.24 42.03
N ALA A 266 10.88 -15.96 42.22
CA ALA A 266 12.21 -15.59 42.68
C ALA A 266 12.53 -16.26 44.02
N TRP A 267 13.77 -16.70 44.20
CA TRP A 267 14.16 -17.46 45.39
C TRP A 267 13.99 -16.61 46.66
N SER A 268 14.45 -15.35 46.62
CA SER A 268 14.31 -14.37 47.69
C SER A 268 12.91 -13.72 47.67
N PRO A 269 12.17 -13.65 48.79
CA PRO A 269 10.86 -13.01 48.85
C PRO A 269 10.85 -11.55 48.37
N GLU A 270 11.90 -10.79 48.65
CA GLU A 270 12.02 -9.36 48.33
C GLU A 270 12.16 -9.07 46.83
N GLU A 271 12.56 -10.08 46.05
CA GLU A 271 12.66 -9.99 44.59
C GLU A 271 11.32 -10.28 43.90
N ARG A 272 10.32 -10.79 44.65
CA ARG A 272 8.99 -11.13 44.13
C ARG A 272 8.10 -9.89 43.99
N TYR A 273 6.84 -10.13 43.66
CA TYR A 273 5.79 -9.12 43.82
C TYR A 273 5.47 -8.99 45.31
N PRO A 274 5.18 -7.77 45.81
CA PRO A 274 4.94 -7.54 47.24
C PRO A 274 3.70 -8.28 47.78
N ASP A 275 2.70 -8.51 46.93
CA ASP A 275 1.48 -9.25 47.26
C ASP A 275 0.85 -9.84 45.98
N ALA A 276 -0.21 -10.62 46.16
CA ALA A 276 -0.94 -11.22 45.04
C ALA A 276 -1.63 -10.17 44.14
N GLY A 277 -1.96 -8.98 44.65
CA GLY A 277 -2.59 -7.91 43.87
C GLY A 277 -1.64 -7.31 42.85
N ALA A 278 -0.38 -7.09 43.22
CA ALA A 278 0.67 -6.63 42.31
C ALA A 278 0.96 -7.65 41.19
N LEU A 279 0.89 -8.95 41.49
CA LEU A 279 0.97 -10.01 40.48
C LEU A 279 -0.26 -9.99 39.55
N ALA A 280 -1.47 -9.80 40.10
CA ALA A 280 -2.70 -9.69 39.30
C ALA A 280 -2.61 -8.56 38.27
N VAL A 281 -2.16 -7.37 38.67
CA VAL A 281 -1.97 -6.20 37.78
C VAL A 281 -1.01 -6.54 36.63
N ALA A 282 0.15 -7.14 36.94
CA ALA A 282 1.12 -7.50 35.90
C ALA A 282 0.54 -8.50 34.89
N LEU A 283 -0.25 -9.48 35.35
CA LEU A 283 -0.91 -10.46 34.49
C LEU A 283 -2.06 -9.84 33.68
N GLN A 284 -2.82 -8.90 34.25
CA GLN A 284 -3.88 -8.17 33.56
C GLN A 284 -3.33 -7.28 32.43
N ASP A 285 -2.22 -6.58 32.68
CA ASP A 285 -1.54 -5.76 31.68
C ASP A 285 -1.09 -6.62 30.50
N TRP A 286 -0.46 -7.77 30.78
CA TRP A 286 -0.08 -8.74 29.76
C TRP A 286 -1.28 -9.27 28.97
N LEU A 287 -2.35 -9.71 29.65
CA LEU A 287 -3.54 -10.26 29.02
C LEU A 287 -4.23 -9.23 28.11
N SER A 288 -4.28 -7.97 28.54
CA SER A 288 -4.84 -6.86 27.76
C SER A 288 -3.99 -6.55 26.52
N GLY A 289 -2.65 -6.61 26.64
CA GLY A 289 -1.74 -6.50 25.50
C GLY A 289 -1.92 -7.64 24.49
N ALA A 290 -1.96 -8.89 24.96
CA ALA A 290 -2.16 -10.07 24.13
C ALA A 290 -3.51 -10.04 23.37
N ASN A 291 -4.58 -9.59 24.03
CA ASN A 291 -5.88 -9.43 23.39
C ASN A 291 -5.86 -8.39 22.27
N ARG A 292 -5.25 -7.22 22.50
CA ARG A 292 -5.07 -6.19 21.46
C ARG A 292 -4.27 -6.71 20.26
N LEU A 293 -3.23 -7.50 20.51
CA LEU A 293 -2.42 -8.09 19.44
C LEU A 293 -3.24 -9.08 18.58
N ALA A 294 -3.96 -10.02 19.21
CA ALA A 294 -4.81 -10.94 18.44
C ALA A 294 -5.90 -10.22 17.65
N GLU A 295 -6.54 -9.20 18.23
CA GLU A 295 -7.54 -8.41 17.53
C GLU A 295 -6.91 -7.67 16.34
N ALA A 296 -5.72 -7.07 16.51
CA ALA A 296 -4.99 -6.44 15.43
C ALA A 296 -4.61 -7.45 14.33
N GLU A 297 -4.16 -8.65 14.68
CA GLU A 297 -3.83 -9.71 13.74
C GLU A 297 -5.06 -10.22 12.98
N ALA A 298 -6.21 -10.37 13.65
CA ALA A 298 -7.47 -10.72 13.01
C ALA A 298 -7.93 -9.65 12.01
N LEU A 299 -7.78 -8.36 12.35
CA LEU A 299 -8.03 -7.25 11.42
C LEU A 299 -7.08 -7.32 10.22
N LEU A 300 -5.81 -7.65 10.41
CA LEU A 300 -4.87 -7.81 9.31
C LEU A 300 -5.21 -8.99 8.40
N GLU A 301 -5.69 -10.10 8.96
CA GLU A 301 -6.11 -11.23 8.15
C GLU A 301 -7.34 -10.89 7.30
N ALA A 302 -8.36 -10.26 7.91
CA ALA A 302 -9.50 -9.74 7.18
C ALA A 302 -9.09 -8.72 6.09
N ALA A 303 -8.09 -7.87 6.38
CA ALA A 303 -7.55 -6.94 5.39
C ALA A 303 -6.83 -7.65 4.23
N ARG A 304 -6.10 -8.75 4.47
CA ARG A 304 -5.47 -9.54 3.40
C ARG A 304 -6.50 -10.20 2.49
N GLU A 305 -7.56 -10.76 3.07
CA GLU A 305 -8.67 -11.35 2.31
C GLU A 305 -9.40 -10.30 1.47
N ALA A 306 -9.71 -9.15 2.06
CA ALA A 306 -10.32 -8.02 1.35
C ALA A 306 -9.43 -7.52 0.21
N ARG A 307 -8.11 -7.45 0.41
CA ARG A 307 -7.16 -7.03 -0.61
C ARG A 307 -7.22 -7.92 -1.85
N ALA A 308 -7.29 -9.24 -1.67
CA ALA A 308 -7.44 -10.17 -2.78
C ALA A 308 -8.75 -9.96 -3.56
N GLY A 309 -9.83 -9.54 -2.87
CA GLY A 309 -11.08 -9.12 -3.51
C GLY A 309 -10.93 -7.87 -4.36
N ILE A 310 -10.31 -6.83 -3.81
CA ILE A 310 -10.04 -5.55 -4.48
C ILE A 310 -9.18 -5.76 -5.74
N ASP A 311 -8.13 -6.57 -5.65
CA ASP A 311 -7.24 -6.83 -6.78
C ASP A 311 -8.00 -7.56 -7.92
N ARG A 312 -8.89 -8.51 -7.60
CA ARG A 312 -9.78 -9.15 -8.61
C ARG A 312 -10.72 -8.15 -9.30
N LEU A 313 -11.27 -7.18 -8.56
CA LEU A 313 -12.11 -6.12 -9.13
C LEU A 313 -11.30 -5.25 -10.10
N HIS A 314 -10.08 -4.85 -9.72
CA HIS A 314 -9.18 -4.08 -10.57
C HIS A 314 -8.78 -4.84 -11.83
N GLU A 315 -8.43 -6.12 -11.71
CA GLU A 315 -8.09 -6.98 -12.85
C GLU A 315 -9.25 -7.12 -13.83
N ARG A 316 -10.47 -7.37 -13.32
CA ARG A 316 -11.66 -7.48 -14.16
C ARG A 316 -12.00 -6.17 -14.86
N ALA A 317 -11.94 -5.04 -14.16
CA ALA A 317 -12.15 -3.72 -14.75
C ALA A 317 -11.11 -3.42 -15.84
N ALA A 318 -9.83 -3.74 -15.60
CA ALA A 318 -8.77 -3.57 -16.59
C ALA A 318 -8.98 -4.46 -17.83
N GLN A 319 -9.43 -5.71 -17.65
CA GLN A 319 -9.75 -6.60 -18.76
C GLN A 319 -10.91 -6.06 -19.61
N LEU A 320 -12.00 -5.64 -18.98
CA LEU A 320 -13.15 -5.08 -19.69
C LEU A 320 -12.79 -3.82 -20.48
N ARG A 321 -11.92 -2.95 -19.95
CA ARG A 321 -11.40 -1.78 -20.68
C ARG A 321 -10.57 -2.18 -21.90
N ARG A 322 -9.73 -3.22 -21.78
CA ARG A 322 -8.96 -3.76 -22.93
C ARG A 322 -9.90 -4.32 -23.99
N ASP A 323 -10.85 -5.14 -23.59
CA ASP A 323 -11.84 -5.74 -24.50
C ASP A 323 -12.67 -4.67 -25.21
N ALA A 324 -13.14 -3.66 -24.47
CA ALA A 324 -13.86 -2.51 -25.03
C ALA A 324 -12.99 -1.72 -26.03
N THR A 325 -11.72 -1.48 -25.69
CA THR A 325 -10.77 -0.78 -26.58
C THR A 325 -10.55 -1.55 -27.89
N THR A 326 -10.35 -2.87 -27.82
CA THR A 326 -10.20 -3.74 -29.00
C THR A 326 -11.47 -3.77 -29.84
N ALA A 327 -12.64 -3.93 -29.21
CA ALA A 327 -13.92 -3.92 -29.92
C ALA A 327 -14.22 -2.57 -30.58
N ARG A 328 -13.89 -1.46 -29.90
CA ARG A 328 -14.06 -0.10 -30.42
C ARG A 328 -13.17 0.16 -31.64
N ALA A 329 -11.95 -0.37 -31.65
CA ALA A 329 -11.05 -0.25 -32.79
C ALA A 329 -11.57 -0.96 -34.06
N ALA A 330 -12.43 -1.98 -33.91
CA ALA A 330 -13.01 -2.73 -35.03
C ALA A 330 -14.28 -2.10 -35.62
N LEU A 331 -14.90 -1.12 -34.95
CA LEU A 331 -16.14 -0.50 -35.38
C LEU A 331 -15.93 0.93 -35.90
N PRO A 332 -16.43 1.27 -37.10
CA PRO A 332 -16.43 2.64 -37.59
C PRO A 332 -17.24 3.59 -36.70
N GLY A 333 -16.79 4.85 -36.56
CA GLY A 333 -17.43 5.81 -35.66
C GLY A 333 -18.89 6.17 -35.98
N PHE A 334 -19.34 5.99 -37.22
CA PHE A 334 -20.70 6.33 -37.68
C PHE A 334 -21.75 5.22 -37.48
N VAL A 335 -21.34 4.04 -36.99
CA VAL A 335 -22.29 2.95 -36.74
C VAL A 335 -23.35 3.39 -35.72
N ARG A 336 -24.56 2.81 -35.83
CA ARG A 336 -25.68 3.22 -35.00
C ARG A 336 -25.41 2.90 -33.52
N PRO A 337 -26.01 3.64 -32.56
CA PRO A 337 -25.82 3.41 -31.13
C PRO A 337 -26.01 1.94 -30.71
N GLU A 338 -26.99 1.23 -31.27
CA GLU A 338 -27.31 -0.15 -30.90
C GLU A 338 -26.15 -1.12 -31.18
N GLN A 339 -25.28 -0.79 -32.14
CA GLN A 339 -24.09 -1.57 -32.46
C GLN A 339 -22.92 -1.27 -31.51
N LYS A 340 -22.97 -0.13 -30.81
CA LYS A 340 -21.97 0.30 -29.82
C LYS A 340 -22.36 -0.04 -28.39
N GLU A 341 -23.64 -0.23 -28.12
CA GLU A 341 -24.18 -0.61 -26.80
C GLU A 341 -23.40 -1.75 -26.11
N PRO A 342 -23.00 -2.85 -26.80
CA PRO A 342 -22.22 -3.89 -26.15
C PRO A 342 -20.82 -3.43 -25.69
N ILE A 343 -20.23 -2.43 -26.35
CA ILE A 343 -18.94 -1.85 -25.96
C ILE A 343 -19.14 -0.93 -24.77
N TRP A 344 -20.13 -0.04 -24.83
CA TRP A 344 -20.47 0.87 -23.73
C TRP A 344 -20.85 0.10 -22.47
N ALA A 345 -21.62 -0.98 -22.58
CA ALA A 345 -21.94 -1.83 -21.44
C ALA A 345 -20.69 -2.41 -20.75
N ARG A 346 -19.63 -2.74 -21.51
CA ARG A 346 -18.34 -3.17 -20.93
C ARG A 346 -17.58 -2.02 -20.28
N GLU A 347 -17.63 -0.83 -20.88
CA GLU A 347 -17.02 0.39 -20.31
C GLU A 347 -17.71 0.78 -18.99
N ASP A 348 -19.05 0.74 -18.96
CA ASP A 348 -19.88 1.00 -17.79
C ASP A 348 -19.64 -0.05 -16.69
N GLU A 349 -19.59 -1.34 -17.04
CA GLU A 349 -19.26 -2.41 -16.08
C GLU A 349 -17.84 -2.20 -15.52
N ALA A 350 -16.86 -1.83 -16.36
CA ALA A 350 -15.51 -1.54 -15.91
C ALA A 350 -15.43 -0.32 -14.99
N ALA A 351 -16.23 0.72 -15.25
CA ALA A 351 -16.33 1.90 -14.40
C ALA A 351 -16.95 1.54 -13.04
N ALA A 352 -18.07 0.82 -13.04
CA ALA A 352 -18.75 0.38 -11.82
C ALA A 352 -17.87 -0.53 -10.94
N LEU A 353 -17.12 -1.45 -11.55
CA LEU A 353 -16.17 -2.31 -10.83
C LEU A 353 -15.00 -1.50 -10.23
N ALA A 354 -14.51 -0.48 -10.93
CA ALA A 354 -13.44 0.37 -10.41
C ALA A 354 -13.92 1.30 -9.29
N GLU A 355 -15.14 1.82 -9.37
CA GLU A 355 -15.75 2.58 -8.28
C GLU A 355 -15.93 1.69 -7.03
N ARG A 356 -16.46 0.47 -7.21
CA ARG A 356 -16.57 -0.50 -6.13
C ARG A 356 -15.22 -0.85 -5.51
N ALA A 357 -14.20 -1.08 -6.34
CA ALA A 357 -12.84 -1.35 -5.86
C ALA A 357 -12.29 -0.18 -5.02
N ALA A 358 -12.56 1.07 -5.40
CA ALA A 358 -12.13 2.25 -4.64
C ALA A 358 -12.82 2.34 -3.27
N VAL A 359 -14.11 2.02 -3.17
CA VAL A 359 -14.84 1.98 -1.89
C VAL A 359 -14.30 0.86 -1.00
N GLU A 360 -14.13 -0.35 -1.55
CA GLU A 360 -13.57 -1.49 -0.80
C GLU A 360 -12.12 -1.20 -0.35
N GLU A 361 -11.32 -0.51 -1.17
CA GLU A 361 -9.96 -0.12 -0.82
C GLU A 361 -9.90 0.95 0.28
N ALA A 362 -10.85 1.87 0.33
CA ALA A 362 -10.98 2.81 1.45
C ALA A 362 -11.33 2.08 2.76
N ALA A 363 -12.28 1.14 2.72
CA ALA A 363 -12.63 0.32 3.88
C ALA A 363 -11.44 -0.55 4.34
N TRP A 364 -10.73 -1.17 3.39
CA TRP A 364 -9.51 -1.93 3.65
C TRP A 364 -8.45 -1.08 4.37
N MET A 365 -8.22 0.15 3.93
CA MET A 365 -7.25 1.05 4.56
C MET A 365 -7.63 1.36 6.01
N GLU A 366 -8.92 1.60 6.29
CA GLU A 366 -9.40 1.82 7.66
C GLU A 366 -9.26 0.56 8.54
N THR A 367 -9.48 -0.64 7.99
CA THR A 367 -9.21 -1.90 8.71
C THR A 367 -7.74 -2.02 9.12
N VAL A 368 -6.80 -1.74 8.19
CA VAL A 368 -5.36 -1.82 8.49
C VAL A 368 -4.95 -0.74 9.51
N ARG A 369 -5.53 0.47 9.43
CA ARG A 369 -5.31 1.53 10.43
C ARG A 369 -5.90 1.18 11.79
N GLY A 370 -7.02 0.46 11.83
CA GLY A 370 -7.60 -0.10 13.06
C GLY A 370 -6.62 -1.03 13.78
N ALA A 371 -5.93 -1.90 13.04
CA ALA A 371 -4.87 -2.75 13.61
C ALA A 371 -3.72 -1.91 14.22
N LEU A 372 -3.31 -0.81 13.58
CA LEU A 372 -2.31 0.11 14.12
C LEU A 372 -2.80 0.93 15.31
N TYR A 373 -4.10 1.19 15.43
CA TYR A 373 -4.66 1.82 16.62
C TYR A 373 -4.53 0.92 17.86
N LEU A 374 -4.71 -0.39 17.67
CA LEU A 374 -4.54 -1.40 18.72
C LEU A 374 -3.07 -1.64 19.06
N VAL A 375 -2.22 -1.76 18.03
CA VAL A 375 -0.77 -2.03 18.14
C VAL A 375 0.01 -1.10 17.19
N PRO A 376 0.48 0.07 17.67
CA PRO A 376 1.10 1.11 16.84
C PRO A 376 2.32 0.69 16.04
N ASP A 377 3.14 -0.23 16.56
CA ASP A 377 4.38 -0.67 15.91
C ASP A 377 4.24 -2.00 15.16
N LEU A 378 3.01 -2.42 14.86
CA LEU A 378 2.74 -3.69 14.18
C LEU A 378 3.34 -3.68 12.76
N LYS A 379 4.50 -4.34 12.61
CA LYS A 379 5.29 -4.34 11.38
C LYS A 379 4.49 -4.74 10.14
N ALA A 380 3.68 -5.80 10.24
CA ALA A 380 2.90 -6.30 9.11
C ALA A 380 1.86 -5.28 8.60
N ALA A 381 1.25 -4.49 9.49
CA ALA A 381 0.29 -3.44 9.13
C ALA A 381 1.00 -2.28 8.41
N HIS A 382 2.16 -1.87 8.93
CA HIS A 382 3.00 -0.85 8.29
C HIS A 382 3.45 -1.26 6.89
N GLU A 383 3.88 -2.51 6.70
CA GLU A 383 4.30 -3.02 5.40
C GLU A 383 3.16 -3.02 4.37
N LEU A 384 1.94 -3.41 4.76
CA LEU A 384 0.76 -3.36 3.88
C LEU A 384 0.43 -1.94 3.42
N LEU A 385 0.42 -0.97 4.34
CA LEU A 385 0.19 0.43 3.99
C LEU A 385 1.31 1.00 3.14
N ALA A 386 2.56 0.66 3.43
CA ALA A 386 3.71 1.08 2.64
C ALA A 386 3.61 0.55 1.19
N ASP A 387 3.28 -0.73 0.99
CA ASP A 387 3.07 -1.30 -0.35
C ASP A 387 1.96 -0.56 -1.11
N HIS A 388 0.83 -0.26 -0.45
CA HIS A 388 -0.26 0.50 -1.04
C HIS A 388 0.14 1.93 -1.42
N TYR A 389 0.74 2.69 -0.49
CA TYR A 389 1.15 4.08 -0.77
C TYR A 389 2.24 4.16 -1.83
N HIS A 390 3.13 3.18 -1.91
CA HIS A 390 4.10 3.07 -3.00
C HIS A 390 3.41 2.89 -4.35
N ALA A 391 2.42 2.00 -4.46
CA ALA A 391 1.67 1.83 -5.71
C ALA A 391 0.92 3.12 -6.12
N ARG A 392 0.31 3.82 -5.16
CA ARG A 392 -0.37 5.10 -5.40
C ARG A 392 0.60 6.22 -5.81
N LEU A 393 1.78 6.26 -5.20
CA LEU A 393 2.84 7.20 -5.57
C LEU A 393 3.24 7.02 -7.04
N LEU A 394 3.52 5.80 -7.48
CA LEU A 394 3.90 5.52 -8.86
C LEU A 394 2.81 5.93 -9.85
N LEU A 395 1.54 5.60 -9.55
CA LEU A 395 0.40 6.00 -10.39
C LEU A 395 0.23 7.52 -10.47
N ALA A 396 0.41 8.23 -9.35
CA ALA A 396 0.32 9.69 -9.33
C ALA A 396 1.47 10.34 -10.12
N GLU A 397 2.70 9.81 -10.00
CA GLU A 397 3.86 10.26 -10.77
C GLU A 397 3.66 10.01 -12.28
N GLU A 398 3.12 8.84 -12.67
CA GLU A 398 2.79 8.52 -14.07
C GLU A 398 1.73 9.47 -14.65
N ARG A 399 0.70 9.80 -13.86
CA ARG A 399 -0.36 10.76 -14.23
C ARG A 399 0.06 12.22 -14.07
N ARG A 400 1.30 12.50 -13.66
CA ARG A 400 1.84 13.85 -13.41
C ARG A 400 1.01 14.66 -12.41
N GLN A 401 0.44 13.98 -11.42
CA GLN A 401 -0.33 14.59 -10.33
C GLN A 401 0.61 14.92 -9.17
N ALA A 402 1.35 16.03 -9.28
CA ALA A 402 2.43 16.38 -8.35
C ALA A 402 1.96 16.46 -6.87
N GLU A 403 0.79 17.03 -6.61
CA GLU A 403 0.22 17.13 -5.27
C GLU A 403 -0.12 15.75 -4.68
N ALA A 404 -0.77 14.89 -5.47
CA ALA A 404 -1.08 13.51 -5.07
C ALA A 404 0.21 12.71 -4.83
N ALA A 405 1.19 12.81 -5.72
CA ALA A 405 2.49 12.17 -5.56
C ALA A 405 3.20 12.61 -4.26
N ALA A 406 3.19 13.90 -3.94
CA ALA A 406 3.76 14.41 -2.69
C ALA A 406 3.06 13.81 -1.45
N THR A 407 1.71 13.75 -1.47
CA THR A 407 0.91 13.14 -0.40
C THR A 407 1.25 11.66 -0.21
N TRP A 408 1.26 10.87 -1.29
CA TRP A 408 1.57 9.44 -1.20
C TRP A 408 3.01 9.17 -0.77
N GLN A 409 3.97 10.00 -1.21
CA GLN A 409 5.35 9.91 -0.75
C GLN A 409 5.47 10.19 0.75
N ALA A 410 4.74 11.17 1.28
CA ALA A 410 4.72 11.47 2.71
C ALA A 410 4.15 10.30 3.52
N MET A 411 3.01 9.73 3.09
CA MET A 411 2.42 8.56 3.74
C MET A 411 3.33 7.34 3.67
N LEU A 412 3.98 7.09 2.53
CA LEU A 412 4.95 6.02 2.38
C LEU A 412 6.10 6.15 3.39
N ARG A 413 6.63 7.35 3.61
CA ARG A 413 7.73 7.57 4.59
C ARG A 413 7.33 7.25 6.03
N VAL A 414 6.06 7.47 6.41
CA VAL A 414 5.56 7.16 7.76
C VAL A 414 5.55 5.64 8.00
N HIS A 415 5.14 4.88 6.98
CA HIS A 415 4.92 3.45 7.12
C HIS A 415 6.07 2.58 6.63
N ASP A 416 6.99 3.09 5.80
CA ASP A 416 8.11 2.28 5.31
C ASP A 416 9.01 1.83 6.47
N ARG A 417 9.33 0.53 6.47
CA ARG A 417 10.25 -0.11 7.41
C ARG A 417 11.52 -0.60 6.70
N GLY A 418 11.90 0.11 5.64
CA GLY A 418 13.07 -0.17 4.80
C GLY A 418 12.77 -0.94 3.51
N ARG A 419 11.51 -1.34 3.28
CA ARG A 419 11.09 -2.14 2.12
C ARG A 419 11.14 -1.35 0.82
N HIS A 420 10.75 -0.08 0.86
CA HIS A 420 10.69 0.84 -0.29
C HIS A 420 11.79 1.90 -0.26
N ARG A 421 12.89 1.64 0.46
CA ARG A 421 13.99 2.62 0.63
C ARG A 421 14.57 3.12 -0.70
N ALA A 422 14.72 2.22 -1.68
CA ALA A 422 15.20 2.58 -3.01
C ALA A 422 14.20 3.48 -3.75
N SER A 423 12.90 3.18 -3.64
CA SER A 423 11.86 4.05 -4.19
C SER A 423 11.83 5.39 -3.49
N LEU A 424 12.00 5.46 -2.17
CA LEU A 424 12.05 6.74 -1.46
C LEU A 424 13.30 7.59 -1.77
N ALA A 425 14.31 7.00 -2.43
CA ALA A 425 15.46 7.76 -2.90
C ALA A 425 15.03 8.88 -3.86
N SER A 426 15.61 10.06 -3.68
CA SER A 426 15.32 11.23 -4.50
C SER A 426 16.13 11.27 -5.80
N GLU A 427 16.86 10.21 -6.14
CA GLU A 427 17.80 10.16 -7.25
C GLU A 427 17.43 9.07 -8.27
N GLY A 428 17.59 9.39 -9.55
CA GLY A 428 17.51 8.45 -10.66
C GLY A 428 18.90 8.12 -11.20
N LEU A 429 19.03 6.95 -11.83
CA LEU A 429 20.23 6.52 -12.53
C LEU A 429 20.15 6.88 -14.00
N LEU A 430 21.26 7.32 -14.57
CA LEU A 430 21.38 7.72 -15.97
C LEU A 430 22.62 7.08 -16.61
N THR A 431 22.42 6.39 -17.72
CA THR A 431 23.48 5.88 -18.59
C THR A 431 23.35 6.51 -19.98
N LEU A 432 24.41 7.18 -20.44
CA LEU A 432 24.46 7.86 -21.74
C LEU A 432 25.73 7.45 -22.49
N LEU A 433 25.52 6.86 -23.67
CA LEU A 433 26.56 6.57 -24.65
C LEU A 433 26.39 7.50 -25.86
N THR A 434 27.48 7.86 -26.52
CA THR A 434 27.46 8.71 -27.72
C THR A 434 28.39 8.18 -28.79
N GLU A 435 28.15 8.59 -30.03
CA GLU A 435 29.06 8.39 -31.15
C GLU A 435 29.38 9.75 -31.79
N PRO A 436 30.66 10.22 -31.78
CA PRO A 436 31.84 9.58 -31.18
C PRO A 436 31.79 9.54 -29.63
N GLU A 437 32.72 8.80 -29.01
CA GLU A 437 32.93 8.83 -27.56
C GLU A 437 33.70 10.08 -27.10
N GLY A 438 33.79 10.31 -25.79
CA GLY A 438 34.57 11.43 -25.21
C GLY A 438 33.87 12.80 -25.30
N VAL A 439 32.60 12.81 -25.68
CA VAL A 439 31.75 14.00 -25.83
C VAL A 439 31.55 14.67 -24.48
N ALA A 440 31.70 16.00 -24.44
CA ALA A 440 31.46 16.77 -23.23
C ALA A 440 29.95 16.93 -23.01
N VAL A 441 29.50 16.66 -21.78
CA VAL A 441 28.09 16.70 -21.38
C VAL A 441 27.91 17.77 -20.31
N GLU A 442 27.07 18.76 -20.58
CA GLU A 442 26.61 19.73 -19.57
C GLU A 442 25.14 19.46 -19.23
N VAL A 443 24.82 19.40 -17.94
CA VAL A 443 23.47 19.05 -17.47
C VAL A 443 22.69 20.30 -17.09
N TYR A 444 21.49 20.42 -17.65
CA TYR A 444 20.54 21.48 -17.32
C TYR A 444 19.24 20.87 -16.77
N ALA A 445 18.77 21.37 -15.64
CA ALA A 445 17.46 21.01 -15.09
C ALA A 445 16.36 21.76 -15.84
N VAL A 446 15.27 21.08 -16.16
CA VAL A 446 14.06 21.69 -16.73
C VAL A 446 13.13 22.07 -15.59
N VAL A 447 12.93 23.37 -15.38
CA VAL A 447 12.15 23.91 -14.26
C VAL A 447 11.05 24.85 -14.75
N GLN A 448 9.95 24.92 -14.00
CA GLN A 448 8.85 25.84 -14.27
C GLN A 448 9.14 27.23 -13.69
N ARG A 449 9.30 28.24 -14.55
CA ARG A 449 9.55 29.64 -14.19
C ARG A 449 8.68 30.56 -15.05
N GLY A 450 7.90 31.44 -14.39
CA GLY A 450 7.01 32.38 -15.10
C GLY A 450 6.02 31.64 -16.00
N ARG A 451 5.41 30.56 -15.49
CA ARG A 451 4.46 29.68 -16.22
C ARG A 451 5.05 28.93 -17.41
N ARG A 452 6.37 28.93 -17.60
CA ARG A 452 7.06 28.27 -18.72
C ARG A 452 8.15 27.32 -18.25
N LEU A 453 8.40 26.26 -19.00
CA LEU A 453 9.57 25.42 -18.79
C LEU A 453 10.82 26.14 -19.30
N ARG A 454 11.86 26.18 -18.47
CA ARG A 454 13.17 26.76 -18.77
C ARG A 454 14.27 25.83 -18.31
N THR A 455 15.43 25.93 -18.95
CA THR A 455 16.63 25.18 -18.57
C THR A 455 17.51 26.02 -17.65
N GLU A 456 17.90 25.46 -16.51
CA GLU A 456 18.85 26.08 -15.55
C GLU A 456 20.07 25.15 -15.40
N PRO A 457 21.32 25.66 -15.44
CA PRO A 457 22.51 24.81 -15.33
C PRO A 457 22.61 24.18 -13.94
N VAL A 458 22.88 22.88 -13.88
CA VAL A 458 23.05 22.14 -12.60
C VAL A 458 24.50 22.21 -12.10
N GLY A 459 25.44 22.65 -12.93
CA GLY A 459 26.87 22.65 -12.62
C GLY A 459 27.55 21.28 -12.76
N VAL A 460 26.79 20.26 -13.16
CA VAL A 460 27.30 18.92 -13.44
C VAL A 460 27.87 18.87 -14.86
N ARG A 461 29.11 18.37 -14.97
CA ARG A 461 29.81 18.15 -16.23
C ARG A 461 30.36 16.74 -16.30
N TRP A 462 30.11 16.05 -17.41
CA TRP A 462 30.61 14.70 -17.65
C TRP A 462 31.32 14.60 -19.01
N ARG A 463 31.95 13.46 -19.24
CA ARG A 463 32.38 13.00 -20.56
C ARG A 463 31.81 11.62 -20.82
N THR A 464 31.39 11.36 -22.06
CA THR A 464 30.88 10.04 -22.42
C THR A 464 32.02 9.02 -22.58
N PRO A 465 31.80 7.73 -22.27
CA PRO A 465 30.54 7.14 -21.79
C PRO A 465 30.21 7.52 -20.33
N VAL A 466 28.95 7.89 -20.07
CA VAL A 466 28.43 8.11 -18.72
C VAL A 466 27.68 6.85 -18.30
N ARG A 467 28.05 6.25 -17.17
CA ARG A 467 27.42 5.01 -16.67
C ARG A 467 26.90 5.24 -15.25
N ASP A 468 25.64 4.91 -15.04
CA ASP A 468 24.95 4.91 -13.74
C ASP A 468 25.14 6.22 -12.94
N ALA A 469 25.18 7.35 -13.64
CA ALA A 469 25.29 8.65 -13.01
C ALA A 469 24.00 8.98 -12.26
N ARG A 470 24.14 9.57 -11.07
CA ARG A 470 23.01 9.94 -10.22
C ARG A 470 22.66 11.41 -10.36
N LEU A 471 21.38 11.69 -10.54
CA LEU A 471 20.80 13.02 -10.52
C LEU A 471 19.45 12.96 -9.79
N PRO A 472 18.98 14.08 -9.20
CA PRO A 472 17.64 14.13 -8.65
C PRO A 472 16.58 13.72 -9.67
N LEU A 473 15.46 13.14 -9.22
CA LEU A 473 14.34 12.84 -10.11
C LEU A 473 13.81 14.13 -10.77
N GLY A 474 13.44 14.03 -12.06
CA GLY A 474 12.95 15.18 -12.82
C GLY A 474 13.33 15.16 -14.29
N SER A 475 12.99 16.26 -14.98
CA SER A 475 13.29 16.47 -16.39
C SER A 475 14.60 17.26 -16.55
N TYR A 476 15.45 16.84 -17.49
CA TYR A 476 16.73 17.47 -17.78
C TYR A 476 16.95 17.61 -19.28
N VAL A 477 17.86 18.50 -19.66
CA VAL A 477 18.46 18.57 -20.99
C VAL A 477 19.96 18.35 -20.84
N LEU A 478 20.48 17.34 -21.52
CA LEU A 478 21.91 17.06 -21.61
C LEU A 478 22.43 17.74 -22.87
N ARG A 479 23.24 18.79 -22.71
CA ARG A 479 23.88 19.46 -23.82
C ARG A 479 25.20 18.76 -24.15
N LEU A 480 25.23 18.13 -25.31
CA LEU A 480 26.36 17.38 -25.83
C LEU A 480 27.19 18.28 -26.75
N THR A 481 28.49 18.38 -26.49
CA THR A 481 29.41 19.18 -27.30
C THR A 481 30.67 18.40 -27.66
N HIS A 482 31.05 18.48 -28.94
CA HIS A 482 32.25 17.86 -29.48
C HIS A 482 32.87 18.76 -30.56
N PRO A 483 34.20 18.98 -30.60
CA PRO A 483 34.82 19.91 -31.55
C PRO A 483 34.54 19.61 -33.03
N GLY A 484 34.31 18.35 -33.39
CA GLY A 484 34.04 17.92 -34.76
C GLY A 484 32.56 17.86 -35.14
N CYS A 485 31.64 18.04 -34.19
CA CYS A 485 30.21 17.80 -34.39
C CYS A 485 29.34 18.99 -33.97
N HIS A 486 28.13 19.05 -34.51
CA HIS A 486 27.12 19.99 -34.05
C HIS A 486 26.72 19.70 -32.59
N PRO A 487 26.48 20.74 -31.76
CA PRO A 487 25.93 20.56 -30.43
C PRO A 487 24.55 19.90 -30.48
N VAL A 488 24.29 18.99 -29.55
CA VAL A 488 23.02 18.27 -29.46
C VAL A 488 22.43 18.40 -28.07
N ASP A 489 21.21 18.91 -27.97
CA ASP A 489 20.45 18.91 -26.74
C ASP A 489 19.62 17.61 -26.68
N VAL A 490 19.87 16.77 -25.65
CA VAL A 490 19.17 15.51 -25.41
C VAL A 490 18.29 15.65 -24.17
N PRO A 491 16.97 15.85 -24.33
CA PRO A 491 16.04 15.84 -23.21
C PRO A 491 15.94 14.44 -22.59
N VAL A 492 15.93 14.36 -21.27
CA VAL A 492 15.82 13.12 -20.50
C VAL A 492 14.89 13.30 -19.31
N VAL A 493 14.24 12.23 -18.86
CA VAL A 493 13.35 12.25 -17.69
C VAL A 493 13.74 11.11 -16.77
N LEU A 494 14.17 11.48 -15.57
CA LEU A 494 14.54 10.54 -14.51
C LEU A 494 13.33 10.29 -13.62
N ARG A 495 12.90 9.02 -13.56
CA ARG A 495 11.78 8.57 -12.75
C ARG A 495 12.23 7.56 -11.70
N ARG A 496 11.46 7.48 -10.62
CA ARG A 496 11.70 6.57 -9.51
C ARG A 496 11.67 5.12 -9.98
N GLY A 497 12.59 4.31 -9.48
CA GLY A 497 12.63 2.87 -9.75
C GLY A 497 12.91 2.45 -11.20
N ARG A 498 13.24 3.39 -12.09
CA ARG A 498 13.58 3.11 -13.49
C ARG A 498 14.83 3.88 -13.89
N PRO A 499 15.98 3.20 -14.07
CA PRO A 499 17.13 3.80 -14.72
C PRO A 499 16.74 4.37 -16.09
N TRP A 500 17.32 5.51 -16.43
CA TRP A 500 17.23 6.05 -17.77
C TRP A 500 18.44 5.58 -18.57
N ASP A 501 18.16 5.03 -19.74
CA ASP A 501 19.15 4.73 -20.77
C ASP A 501 18.57 5.04 -22.16
N SER A 502 19.46 5.02 -23.14
CA SER A 502 19.15 5.16 -24.56
C SER A 502 18.96 3.82 -25.26
N GLN A 503 18.55 2.75 -24.56
CA GLN A 503 18.33 1.44 -25.19
C GLN A 503 17.12 1.47 -26.12
N ARG A 504 17.36 1.24 -27.40
CA ARG A 504 16.34 1.05 -28.42
C ARG A 504 15.66 -0.31 -28.25
N PRO A 505 14.34 -0.42 -28.49
CA PRO A 505 13.67 -1.71 -28.53
C PRO A 505 14.37 -2.70 -29.47
N GLY A 506 14.74 -3.87 -28.93
CA GLY A 506 15.44 -4.94 -29.65
C GLY A 506 16.97 -4.96 -29.46
N ASP A 507 17.58 -3.89 -28.95
CA ASP A 507 19.04 -3.85 -28.70
C ASP A 507 19.39 -4.57 -27.38
N GLU A 508 20.59 -5.15 -27.29
CA GLU A 508 21.08 -5.85 -26.07
C GLU A 508 21.62 -4.88 -24.97
N GLY A 509 21.62 -3.57 -25.22
CA GLY A 509 22.08 -2.54 -24.27
C GLY A 509 21.83 -1.11 -24.76
N PRO A 510 22.33 -0.09 -24.02
CA PRO A 510 22.11 1.31 -24.38
C PRO A 510 22.61 1.65 -25.78
N THR A 511 21.76 2.21 -26.63
CA THR A 511 22.11 2.61 -28.00
C THR A 511 22.83 3.96 -27.97
N PRO A 512 24.04 4.12 -28.56
CA PRO A 512 24.73 5.40 -28.58
C PRO A 512 23.91 6.49 -29.28
N VAL A 513 23.91 7.70 -28.72
CA VAL A 513 23.33 8.88 -29.36
C VAL A 513 24.33 9.44 -30.38
N PRO A 514 24.00 9.48 -31.68
CA PRO A 514 24.93 9.96 -32.70
C PRO A 514 25.00 11.50 -32.69
N LEU A 515 26.21 12.04 -32.75
CA LEU A 515 26.45 13.46 -32.97
C LEU A 515 26.83 13.70 -34.43
N LEU A 516 26.06 14.56 -35.10
CA LEU A 516 26.24 14.84 -36.52
C LEU A 516 27.46 15.73 -36.76
N PRO A 517 28.32 15.43 -37.76
CA PRO A 517 29.50 16.24 -38.05
C PRO A 517 29.12 17.65 -38.52
N HIS A 518 30.03 18.62 -38.33
CA HIS A 518 29.83 19.96 -38.87
C HIS A 518 29.53 19.93 -40.38
N GLY A 519 28.59 20.77 -40.82
CA GLY A 519 28.10 20.77 -42.21
C GLY A 519 27.00 19.75 -42.53
N ALA A 520 26.73 18.78 -41.65
CA ALA A 520 25.63 17.83 -41.86
C ALA A 520 24.22 18.44 -41.67
N LEU A 521 24.13 19.61 -41.04
CA LEU A 521 22.91 20.37 -40.77
C LEU A 521 23.00 21.74 -41.45
N GLY A 522 21.94 22.12 -42.17
CA GLY A 522 21.76 23.49 -42.65
C GLY A 522 21.37 24.47 -41.54
N PRO A 523 21.34 25.79 -41.82
CA PRO A 523 21.01 26.81 -40.82
C PRO A 523 19.57 26.69 -40.27
N GLU A 524 18.66 26.13 -41.06
CA GLU A 524 17.27 25.87 -40.67
C GLU A 524 17.05 24.43 -40.18
N ASP A 525 18.09 23.61 -40.03
CA ASP A 525 17.96 22.20 -39.66
C ASP A 525 18.16 22.00 -38.16
N HIS A 526 17.17 21.40 -37.49
CA HIS A 526 17.27 20.98 -36.09
C HIS A 526 17.31 19.45 -36.00
N TYR A 527 18.31 18.94 -35.30
CA TYR A 527 18.41 17.52 -35.01
C TYR A 527 17.54 17.14 -33.81
N VAL A 528 16.65 16.16 -34.01
CA VAL A 528 15.84 15.54 -32.95
C VAL A 528 16.44 14.16 -32.66
N PRO A 529 17.13 13.98 -31.52
CA PRO A 529 17.80 12.72 -31.20
C PRO A 529 16.84 11.54 -31.05
N GLY A 530 17.32 10.36 -31.44
CA GLY A 530 16.63 9.10 -31.21
C GLY A 530 16.47 8.83 -29.70
N GLY A 531 15.33 8.29 -29.30
CA GLY A 531 15.08 8.02 -27.88
C GLY A 531 13.63 7.86 -27.51
N TRP A 532 13.42 7.39 -26.29
CA TRP A 532 12.12 7.26 -25.64
C TRP A 532 11.47 8.61 -25.39
N ALA A 533 10.19 8.74 -25.76
CA ALA A 533 9.35 9.90 -25.47
C ALA A 533 7.99 9.46 -24.91
N TRP A 534 7.45 10.23 -23.97
CA TRP A 534 6.05 10.10 -23.54
C TRP A 534 5.15 10.87 -24.48
N LEU A 535 4.34 10.15 -25.26
CA LEU A 535 3.44 10.68 -26.28
C LEU A 535 1.98 10.34 -25.93
N GLY A 536 1.03 11.12 -26.43
CA GLY A 536 -0.38 11.07 -26.07
C GLY A 536 -0.65 11.59 -24.66
N GLY A 537 -1.73 11.10 -24.03
CA GLY A 537 -2.03 11.26 -22.60
C GLY A 537 -2.45 12.68 -22.19
N ASP A 538 -2.98 13.45 -23.13
CA ASP A 538 -3.49 14.80 -22.90
C ASP A 538 -5.00 14.80 -23.13
N GLU A 539 -5.77 14.67 -22.05
CA GLU A 539 -7.23 14.50 -22.09
C GLU A 539 -7.96 15.73 -22.64
N GLU A 540 -7.33 16.90 -22.60
CA GLU A 540 -7.90 18.16 -23.13
C GLU A 540 -7.59 18.37 -24.62
N ALA A 541 -6.68 17.58 -25.19
CA ALA A 541 -6.30 17.70 -26.59
C ALA A 541 -7.25 16.91 -27.51
N ALA A 542 -7.62 17.52 -28.64
CA ALA A 542 -8.55 16.91 -29.59
C ALA A 542 -7.99 15.60 -30.17
N GLU A 543 -8.78 14.52 -30.12
CA GLU A 543 -8.43 13.20 -30.68
C GLU A 543 -7.09 12.63 -30.17
N ALA A 544 -6.62 13.05 -28.99
CA ALA A 544 -5.34 12.64 -28.43
C ALA A 544 -5.28 11.12 -28.19
N LEU A 545 -4.13 10.53 -28.49
CA LEU A 545 -3.88 9.12 -28.21
C LEU A 545 -3.71 8.87 -26.71
N PRO A 546 -3.97 7.65 -26.21
CA PRO A 546 -3.61 7.27 -24.84
C PRO A 546 -2.13 7.51 -24.56
N GLY A 547 -1.82 7.93 -23.33
CA GLY A 547 -0.45 8.18 -22.90
C GLY A 547 0.39 6.91 -22.93
N ARG A 548 1.50 6.92 -23.69
CA ARG A 548 2.42 5.79 -23.79
C ARG A 548 3.86 6.23 -24.04
N ARG A 549 4.80 5.38 -23.63
CA ARG A 549 6.23 5.55 -23.92
C ARG A 549 6.52 4.94 -25.29
N VAL A 550 7.01 5.73 -26.23
CA VAL A 550 7.32 5.32 -27.61
C VAL A 550 8.77 5.68 -27.92
N TRP A 551 9.52 4.74 -28.48
CA TRP A 551 10.82 5.01 -29.08
C TRP A 551 10.61 5.62 -30.46
N VAL A 552 11.17 6.81 -30.67
CA VAL A 552 11.20 7.47 -31.98
C VAL A 552 12.65 7.62 -32.38
N ASP A 553 12.99 7.13 -33.57
CA ASP A 553 14.34 7.22 -34.13
C ASP A 553 14.78 8.67 -34.37
N GLY A 554 16.09 8.87 -34.55
CA GLY A 554 16.64 10.20 -34.78
C GLY A 554 16.29 10.73 -36.17
N PHE A 555 15.92 12.00 -36.26
CA PHE A 555 15.62 12.66 -37.54
C PHE A 555 16.01 14.15 -37.48
N VAL A 556 16.09 14.78 -38.65
CA VAL A 556 16.29 16.22 -38.80
C VAL A 556 14.99 16.86 -39.22
N MET A 557 14.64 17.99 -38.61
CA MET A 557 13.41 18.73 -38.88
C MET A 557 13.75 20.20 -39.17
N ARG A 558 13.10 20.79 -40.17
CA ARG A 558 13.25 22.23 -40.43
C ARG A 558 12.69 23.03 -39.25
N ARG A 559 13.40 24.10 -38.86
CA ARG A 559 13.00 25.04 -37.80
C ARG A 559 11.61 25.60 -38.03
N HIS A 560 11.34 25.97 -39.28
CA HIS A 560 10.12 26.62 -39.73
C HIS A 560 9.38 25.79 -40.80
N PRO A 561 8.06 25.98 -40.94
CA PRO A 561 7.31 25.47 -42.08
C PRO A 561 7.78 26.12 -43.39
N VAL A 562 7.44 25.48 -44.52
CA VAL A 562 7.76 26.01 -45.85
C VAL A 562 7.05 27.33 -46.05
N THR A 563 7.77 28.33 -46.55
CA THR A 563 7.21 29.66 -46.82
C THR A 563 6.64 29.76 -48.24
N HIS A 564 5.81 30.77 -48.50
CA HIS A 564 5.34 31.08 -49.85
C HIS A 564 6.50 31.34 -50.83
N GLU A 565 7.58 31.97 -50.40
CA GLU A 565 8.79 32.18 -51.21
C GLU A 565 9.48 30.86 -51.56
N GLY A 566 9.68 29.98 -50.57
CA GLY A 566 10.24 28.65 -50.81
C GLY A 566 9.37 27.81 -51.75
N TYR A 567 8.05 27.87 -51.58
CA TYR A 567 7.11 27.15 -52.43
C TYR A 567 7.05 27.72 -53.87
N ALA A 568 7.18 29.04 -54.04
CA ALA A 568 7.25 29.65 -55.36
C ALA A 568 8.50 29.19 -56.14
N ALA A 569 9.64 29.00 -55.46
CA ALA A 569 10.84 28.44 -56.08
C ALA A 569 10.61 27.02 -56.64
N PHE A 570 9.87 26.18 -55.92
CA PHE A 570 9.45 24.86 -56.39
C PHE A 570 8.57 24.94 -57.65
N LEU A 571 7.53 25.77 -57.64
CA LEU A 571 6.65 25.92 -58.81
C LEU A 571 7.40 26.47 -60.02
N ASN A 572 8.32 27.41 -59.81
CA ASN A 572 9.16 27.95 -60.88
C ASN A 572 10.11 26.90 -61.46
N ALA A 573 10.66 26.00 -60.65
CA ALA A 573 11.46 24.88 -61.14
C ALA A 573 10.66 23.94 -62.06
N LEU A 574 9.36 23.72 -61.79
CA LEU A 574 8.48 22.97 -62.68
C LEU A 574 8.24 23.69 -64.01
N LEU A 575 8.02 25.02 -63.96
CA LEU A 575 7.87 25.84 -65.16
C LEU A 575 9.15 25.83 -66.02
N GLU A 576 10.32 25.91 -65.39
CA GLU A 576 11.62 25.82 -66.07
C GLU A 576 11.85 24.45 -66.71
N ALA A 577 11.35 23.38 -66.08
CA ALA A 577 11.33 22.04 -66.65
C ALA A 577 10.27 21.82 -67.75
N GLY A 578 9.42 22.83 -68.02
CA GLY A 578 8.36 22.77 -69.03
C GLY A 578 7.06 22.07 -68.58
N ASP A 579 6.92 21.73 -67.30
CA ASP A 579 5.74 21.06 -66.75
C ASP A 579 4.73 22.09 -66.19
N GLU A 580 4.12 22.85 -67.10
CA GLU A 580 3.14 23.89 -66.73
C GLU A 580 1.88 23.29 -66.10
N GLU A 581 1.49 22.07 -66.49
CA GLU A 581 0.31 21.40 -65.97
C GLU A 581 0.51 21.01 -64.50
N ALA A 582 1.66 20.43 -64.15
CA ALA A 582 1.98 20.13 -62.76
C ALA A 582 2.10 21.42 -61.94
N ALA A 583 2.76 22.46 -62.46
CA ALA A 583 2.87 23.74 -61.77
C ALA A 583 1.47 24.33 -61.46
N ALA A 584 0.55 24.30 -62.42
CA ALA A 584 -0.82 24.78 -62.23
C ALA A 584 -1.64 23.91 -61.27
N ARG A 585 -1.47 22.58 -61.32
CA ARG A 585 -2.16 21.64 -60.41
C ARG A 585 -1.69 21.79 -58.97
N LEU A 586 -0.41 22.00 -58.74
CA LEU A 586 0.21 22.03 -57.41
C LEU A 586 0.26 23.44 -56.79
N ALA A 587 -0.07 24.49 -57.54
CA ALA A 587 -0.17 25.86 -57.03
C ALA A 587 -1.23 25.98 -55.92
N PRO A 588 -1.04 26.79 -54.86
CA PRO A 588 -2.03 26.99 -53.79
C PRO A 588 -3.37 27.53 -54.32
N ARG A 589 -4.51 27.12 -53.75
CA ARG A 589 -5.85 27.56 -54.22
C ARG A 589 -6.84 27.81 -53.09
N HIS A 590 -7.46 29.00 -53.09
CA HIS A 590 -8.51 29.37 -52.13
C HIS A 590 -9.90 28.90 -52.61
N ILE A 591 -10.64 28.18 -51.76
CA ILE A 591 -11.92 27.54 -52.14
C ILE A 591 -13.06 28.54 -52.42
N LEU A 592 -13.08 29.70 -51.76
CA LEU A 592 -14.19 30.68 -51.90
C LEU A 592 -14.09 31.60 -53.13
N ALA A 593 -13.04 31.48 -53.95
CA ALA A 593 -12.90 32.35 -55.10
C ALA A 593 -13.47 31.71 -56.36
N SER A 594 -14.80 31.81 -56.50
CA SER A 594 -15.51 31.46 -57.72
C SER A 594 -15.22 32.49 -58.82
N GLY A 595 -14.27 32.16 -59.69
CA GLY A 595 -13.72 32.98 -60.78
C GLY A 595 -12.29 32.52 -61.08
N PRO A 596 -11.49 33.15 -61.96
CA PRO A 596 -10.03 33.05 -61.84
C PRO A 596 -9.63 33.64 -60.48
N GLY A 597 -9.69 32.79 -59.46
CA GLY A 597 -9.47 33.11 -58.06
C GLY A 597 -8.01 32.91 -57.61
N PRO A 598 -7.66 33.26 -56.36
CA PRO A 598 -6.30 33.24 -55.83
C PRO A 598 -5.68 31.86 -56.03
N GLY A 599 -4.69 31.84 -56.91
CA GLY A 599 -4.13 30.66 -57.57
C GLY A 599 -3.52 31.03 -58.92
N THR A 600 -4.04 32.08 -59.57
CA THR A 600 -3.36 32.84 -60.63
C THR A 600 -2.76 34.16 -60.15
N GLU A 601 -3.07 34.64 -58.95
CA GLU A 601 -2.58 35.92 -58.40
C GLU A 601 -1.06 35.99 -58.22
N GLY A 602 -0.36 34.85 -58.19
CA GLY A 602 1.11 34.80 -58.21
C GLY A 602 1.72 34.54 -59.59
N LEU A 603 0.93 34.14 -60.60
CA LEU A 603 1.46 33.82 -61.93
C LEU A 603 1.63 35.11 -62.74
N SER A 604 2.77 35.76 -62.56
CA SER A 604 3.17 36.94 -63.33
C SER A 604 3.98 36.55 -64.56
N ARG A 605 4.28 37.53 -65.43
CA ARG A 605 5.32 37.36 -66.46
C ARG A 605 6.60 38.04 -66.00
N SER A 606 7.72 37.35 -66.15
CA SER A 606 9.06 37.94 -66.08
C SER A 606 9.21 39.06 -67.12
N PRO A 607 10.20 39.97 -66.97
CA PRO A 607 10.52 40.98 -67.99
C PRO A 607 10.77 40.37 -69.38
N GLU A 608 11.24 39.12 -69.44
CA GLU A 608 11.50 38.35 -70.66
C GLU A 608 10.26 37.59 -71.18
N GLY A 609 9.07 37.84 -70.60
CA GLY A 609 7.79 37.30 -71.05
C GLY A 609 7.47 35.88 -70.59
N ARG A 610 8.35 35.21 -69.83
CA ARG A 610 8.11 33.85 -69.28
C ARG A 610 7.17 33.88 -68.09
N ARG A 611 6.32 32.86 -67.94
CA ARG A 611 5.47 32.67 -66.75
C ARG A 611 6.35 32.43 -65.52
N VAL A 612 6.06 33.11 -64.41
CA VAL A 612 6.79 32.96 -63.15
C VAL A 612 5.82 33.15 -61.98
N PHE A 613 5.91 32.27 -60.99
CA PHE A 613 5.25 32.43 -59.70
C PHE A 613 6.04 33.41 -58.83
N ARG A 614 5.39 34.49 -58.41
CA ARG A 614 5.86 35.44 -57.40
C ARG A 614 4.82 35.57 -56.30
N PRO A 615 5.17 35.34 -55.02
CA PRO A 615 4.29 35.69 -53.92
C PRO A 615 3.95 37.18 -53.96
N ALA A 616 2.75 37.55 -53.47
CA ALA A 616 2.41 38.96 -53.30
C ALA A 616 3.34 39.65 -52.30
N ASP A 617 3.47 40.97 -52.40
CA ASP A 617 4.30 41.76 -51.49
C ASP A 617 3.90 41.51 -50.03
N GLY A 618 4.89 41.23 -49.17
CA GLY A 618 4.69 40.91 -47.75
C GLY A 618 4.25 39.47 -47.45
N VAL A 619 3.92 38.65 -48.46
CA VAL A 619 3.46 37.26 -48.28
C VAL A 619 4.61 36.25 -48.30
N GLY A 620 5.75 36.58 -48.92
CA GLY A 620 6.85 35.64 -49.15
C GLY A 620 7.34 34.90 -47.90
N ALA A 621 7.41 35.59 -46.76
CA ALA A 621 7.87 35.02 -45.48
C ALA A 621 6.76 34.31 -44.67
N LEU A 622 5.50 34.38 -45.10
CA LEU A 622 4.40 33.65 -44.48
C LEU A 622 4.52 32.16 -44.80
N PRO A 623 4.08 31.26 -43.90
CA PRO A 623 3.98 29.84 -44.20
C PRO A 623 3.04 29.60 -45.38
N VAL A 624 3.41 28.69 -46.29
CA VAL A 624 2.54 28.32 -47.40
C VAL A 624 1.34 27.53 -46.88
N THR A 625 0.13 27.97 -47.23
CA THR A 625 -1.13 27.28 -46.91
C THR A 625 -1.96 27.09 -48.18
N TRP A 626 -3.16 26.51 -48.07
CA TRP A 626 -4.01 26.19 -49.24
C TRP A 626 -3.36 25.22 -50.25
N VAL A 627 -2.43 24.42 -49.75
CA VAL A 627 -1.79 23.31 -50.46
C VAL A 627 -2.37 21.99 -49.96
N ASP A 628 -2.63 21.08 -50.88
CA ASP A 628 -3.09 19.74 -50.55
C ASP A 628 -1.89 18.83 -50.19
N TRP A 629 -2.19 17.63 -49.70
CA TRP A 629 -1.16 16.69 -49.25
C TRP A 629 -0.26 16.24 -50.42
N HIS A 630 -0.82 16.07 -51.63
CA HIS A 630 -0.05 15.67 -52.81
C HIS A 630 0.96 16.75 -53.23
N ALA A 631 0.57 18.03 -53.15
CA ALA A 631 1.41 19.19 -53.35
C ALA A 631 2.58 19.24 -52.34
N ALA A 632 2.29 19.04 -51.06
CA ALA A 632 3.31 18.96 -50.01
C ALA A 632 4.31 17.81 -50.24
N MET A 633 3.82 16.63 -50.63
CA MET A 633 4.66 15.48 -50.99
C MET A 633 5.51 15.72 -52.25
N ALA A 634 4.96 16.42 -53.25
CA ALA A 634 5.70 16.78 -54.47
C ALA A 634 6.84 17.77 -54.17
N PHE A 635 6.59 18.76 -53.31
CA PHE A 635 7.65 19.65 -52.81
C PHE A 635 8.75 18.87 -52.11
N CYS A 636 8.40 17.92 -51.22
CA CYS A 636 9.39 17.10 -50.53
C CYS A 636 10.28 16.31 -51.50
N ARG A 637 9.70 15.72 -52.56
CA ARG A 637 10.46 15.02 -53.61
C ARG A 637 11.39 15.95 -54.38
N TRP A 638 10.93 17.17 -54.71
CA TRP A 638 11.77 18.17 -55.36
C TRP A 638 12.93 18.59 -54.47
N GLU A 639 12.67 18.90 -53.19
CA GLU A 639 13.70 19.27 -52.23
C GLU A 639 14.71 18.13 -52.00
N ALA A 640 14.23 16.88 -51.99
CA ALA A 640 15.08 15.69 -51.92
C ALA A 640 15.99 15.55 -53.14
N GLY A 641 15.45 15.72 -54.36
CA GLY A 641 16.25 15.71 -55.59
C GLY A 641 17.27 16.86 -55.65
N ARG A 642 16.90 18.05 -55.19
CA ARG A 642 17.74 19.25 -55.18
C ARG A 642 18.90 19.16 -54.20
N THR A 643 18.67 18.58 -53.03
CA THR A 643 19.67 18.52 -51.94
C THR A 643 20.39 17.18 -51.84
N GLY A 644 19.89 16.13 -52.49
CA GLY A 644 20.37 14.76 -52.35
C GLY A 644 20.06 14.11 -51.01
N LEU A 645 19.21 14.75 -50.18
CA LEU A 645 18.84 14.28 -48.84
C LEU A 645 17.41 13.75 -48.84
N PRO A 646 17.05 12.75 -48.01
CA PRO A 646 15.75 12.09 -48.05
C PRO A 646 14.64 12.91 -47.36
N TRP A 647 14.35 14.10 -47.87
CA TRP A 647 13.31 14.97 -47.35
C TRP A 647 11.90 14.43 -47.58
N ARG A 648 11.08 14.51 -46.54
CA ARG A 648 9.69 14.05 -46.49
C ARG A 648 8.86 14.87 -45.50
N LEU A 649 7.57 14.61 -45.46
CA LEU A 649 6.69 15.07 -44.37
C LEU A 649 6.99 14.30 -43.07
N PRO A 650 6.73 14.91 -41.89
CA PRO A 650 6.84 14.22 -40.61
C PRO A 650 5.78 13.13 -40.46
N ASP A 651 6.09 12.07 -39.72
CA ASP A 651 5.06 11.24 -39.10
C ASP A 651 4.39 12.00 -37.94
N GLU A 652 3.12 11.72 -37.64
CA GLU A 652 2.40 12.43 -36.58
C GLU A 652 3.02 12.29 -35.17
N LEU A 653 3.72 11.16 -34.88
CA LEU A 653 4.43 10.97 -33.61
C LEU A 653 5.85 11.55 -33.62
N GLU A 654 6.51 11.62 -34.78
CA GLU A 654 7.74 12.41 -34.92
C GLU A 654 7.46 13.89 -34.67
N TRP A 655 6.39 14.40 -35.28
CA TRP A 655 5.93 15.78 -35.06
C TRP A 655 5.62 16.02 -33.58
N GLU A 656 4.90 15.10 -32.94
CA GLU A 656 4.56 15.23 -31.52
C GLU A 656 5.80 15.34 -30.64
N LYS A 657 6.74 14.40 -30.81
CA LYS A 657 8.01 14.40 -30.10
C LYS A 657 8.75 15.71 -30.35
N ALA A 658 8.86 16.15 -31.59
CA ALA A 658 9.54 17.40 -31.92
C ALA A 658 8.91 18.62 -31.25
N ALA A 659 7.58 18.63 -31.08
CA ALA A 659 6.85 19.71 -30.40
C ALA A 659 7.05 19.69 -28.89
N ARG A 660 6.82 18.57 -28.22
CA ARG A 660 6.80 18.53 -26.75
C ARG A 660 8.10 18.05 -26.10
N GLY A 661 8.99 17.40 -26.84
CA GLY A 661 10.13 16.71 -26.24
C GLY A 661 9.76 15.31 -25.75
N VAL A 662 10.30 14.92 -24.60
CA VAL A 662 10.20 13.54 -24.06
C VAL A 662 9.47 13.44 -22.72
N ASP A 663 9.16 14.59 -22.11
CA ASP A 663 8.55 14.70 -20.77
C ASP A 663 7.02 14.79 -20.79
N GLY A 664 6.44 14.73 -21.99
CA GLY A 664 5.00 14.68 -22.20
C GLY A 664 4.30 16.04 -22.08
N ARG A 665 5.03 17.16 -21.97
CA ARG A 665 4.42 18.50 -21.83
C ARG A 665 3.34 18.78 -22.88
N PHE A 666 2.34 19.59 -22.55
CA PHE A 666 1.18 19.78 -23.42
C PHE A 666 1.44 20.74 -24.59
N LEU A 667 2.29 21.75 -24.40
CA LEU A 667 2.69 22.73 -25.41
C LEU A 667 4.22 22.77 -25.49
N PRO A 668 4.83 23.28 -26.58
CA PRO A 668 6.29 23.30 -26.74
C PRO A 668 7.04 23.93 -25.56
N TRP A 669 6.41 24.93 -24.95
CA TRP A 669 6.95 25.69 -23.83
C TRP A 669 6.56 25.15 -22.44
N GLY A 670 5.68 24.16 -22.33
CA GLY A 670 5.22 23.59 -21.05
C GLY A 670 3.73 23.29 -21.00
N ASP A 671 3.20 23.15 -19.79
CA ASP A 671 1.81 22.70 -19.57
C ASP A 671 0.79 23.83 -19.43
N GLN A 672 1.26 25.08 -19.35
CA GLN A 672 0.39 26.23 -19.14
C GLN A 672 -0.05 26.82 -20.48
N PRO A 673 -1.37 26.85 -20.78
CA PRO A 673 -1.87 27.48 -22.00
C PRO A 673 -1.75 29.00 -21.88
N GLU A 674 -1.09 29.62 -22.84
CA GLU A 674 -0.90 31.07 -22.92
C GLU A 674 -0.94 31.52 -24.38
N PRO A 675 -2.06 32.13 -24.84
CA PRO A 675 -2.23 32.52 -26.24
C PRO A 675 -1.17 33.47 -26.76
N CYS A 676 -0.64 34.41 -25.98
CA CYS A 676 0.33 35.40 -26.49
C CYS A 676 1.69 34.82 -26.90
N TRP A 677 1.95 33.53 -26.61
CA TRP A 677 3.21 32.87 -26.92
C TRP A 677 3.25 32.17 -28.27
N ALA A 678 2.12 32.07 -28.95
CA ALA A 678 1.99 31.48 -30.29
C ALA A 678 0.97 32.28 -31.13
N ASN A 679 1.01 32.14 -32.46
CA ASN A 679 -0.02 32.74 -33.30
C ASN A 679 -1.29 31.89 -33.27
N VAL A 680 -2.22 32.23 -32.37
CA VAL A 680 -3.51 31.54 -32.13
C VAL A 680 -4.59 32.56 -31.76
N LEU A 681 -5.87 32.15 -31.70
CA LEU A 681 -6.94 33.02 -31.21
C LEU A 681 -6.64 33.52 -29.79
N GLY A 682 -6.79 34.83 -29.58
CA GLY A 682 -6.47 35.50 -28.32
C GLY A 682 -5.00 35.92 -28.17
N SER A 683 -4.14 35.65 -29.18
CA SER A 683 -2.78 36.20 -29.23
C SER A 683 -2.73 37.69 -29.63
N SER A 684 -3.81 38.20 -30.22
CA SER A 684 -3.99 39.59 -30.62
C SER A 684 -5.41 40.09 -30.25
N PRO A 685 -5.65 41.41 -30.17
CA PRO A 685 -6.99 41.97 -29.93
C PRO A 685 -8.01 41.62 -31.01
N ASP A 686 -7.54 41.51 -32.26
CA ASP A 686 -8.34 41.13 -33.43
C ASP A 686 -8.18 39.63 -33.73
N THR A 687 -9.00 39.11 -34.64
CA THR A 687 -8.78 37.76 -35.19
C THR A 687 -7.40 37.74 -35.86
N PRO A 688 -6.43 36.96 -35.37
CA PRO A 688 -5.10 36.93 -35.96
C PRO A 688 -5.17 36.41 -37.40
N GLY A 689 -4.20 36.78 -38.22
CA GLY A 689 -3.99 36.19 -39.54
C GLY A 689 -2.71 35.34 -39.56
N PRO A 690 -2.34 34.75 -40.72
CA PRO A 690 -1.02 34.16 -40.86
C PRO A 690 0.08 35.23 -40.68
N GLU A 691 1.13 34.87 -39.96
CA GLU A 691 2.29 35.74 -39.69
C GLU A 691 3.57 35.16 -40.30
N PRO A 692 4.63 35.98 -40.50
CA PRO A 692 5.91 35.48 -40.96
C PRO A 692 6.43 34.35 -40.07
N VAL A 693 7.08 33.36 -40.67
CA VAL A 693 7.74 32.31 -39.90
C VAL A 693 8.74 32.93 -38.92
N GLY A 694 8.75 32.46 -37.67
CA GLY A 694 9.57 33.04 -36.59
C GLY A 694 8.95 34.24 -35.86
N GLY A 695 7.73 34.68 -36.20
CA GLY A 695 7.03 35.79 -35.51
C GLY A 695 6.78 35.55 -34.01
N HIS A 696 6.74 34.29 -33.57
CA HIS A 696 6.53 33.89 -32.17
C HIS A 696 7.69 33.04 -31.64
N PRO A 697 8.84 33.64 -31.28
CA PRO A 697 10.02 32.89 -30.82
C PRO A 697 9.84 32.18 -29.46
N THR A 698 8.72 32.41 -28.77
CA THR A 698 8.36 31.65 -27.55
C THR A 698 7.74 30.29 -27.87
N ASP A 699 7.09 30.15 -29.03
CA ASP A 699 6.62 28.87 -29.57
C ASP A 699 7.81 28.08 -30.11
N ARG A 700 8.64 27.60 -29.18
CA ARG A 700 9.90 26.91 -29.43
C ARG A 700 9.99 25.64 -28.60
N SER A 701 10.27 24.52 -29.26
CA SER A 701 10.38 23.22 -28.61
C SER A 701 11.73 23.00 -27.92
N PRO A 702 11.88 21.94 -27.10
CA PRO A 702 13.16 21.57 -26.50
C PRO A 702 14.29 21.32 -27.50
N PHE A 703 13.96 20.97 -28.75
CA PHE A 703 14.92 20.74 -29.83
C PHE A 703 15.22 22.00 -30.65
N GLY A 704 14.53 23.10 -30.35
CA GLY A 704 14.69 24.39 -31.00
C GLY A 704 13.84 24.61 -32.25
N VAL A 705 12.92 23.71 -32.56
CA VAL A 705 11.94 23.89 -33.65
C VAL A 705 10.89 24.91 -33.24
N GLU A 706 10.49 25.79 -34.16
CA GLU A 706 9.58 26.91 -33.87
C GLU A 706 8.23 26.77 -34.60
N GLY A 707 7.21 27.47 -34.08
CA GLY A 707 5.89 27.56 -34.71
C GLY A 707 5.13 26.22 -34.73
N LEU A 708 5.16 25.45 -33.65
CA LEU A 708 4.47 24.15 -33.56
C LEU A 708 3.08 24.27 -32.89
N ALA A 709 2.90 25.25 -32.01
CA ALA A 709 1.63 25.53 -31.36
C ALA A 709 0.77 26.54 -32.14
N GLY A 710 1.32 27.30 -33.08
CA GLY A 710 0.55 28.33 -33.79
C GLY A 710 0.98 28.57 -35.22
N ASN A 711 0.34 29.58 -35.81
CA ASN A 711 0.48 30.00 -37.20
C ASN A 711 -0.17 29.00 -38.16
N THR A 712 0.43 27.84 -38.37
CA THR A 712 -0.07 26.82 -39.32
C THR A 712 0.12 25.41 -38.82
N ARG A 713 -0.81 24.54 -39.22
CA ARG A 713 -0.70 23.10 -39.05
C ARG A 713 0.15 22.48 -40.14
N ASP A 714 0.71 21.32 -39.85
CA ASP A 714 1.53 20.55 -40.79
C ASP A 714 0.82 19.29 -41.26
N TRP A 715 0.80 19.08 -42.57
CA TRP A 715 0.56 17.78 -43.16
C TRP A 715 1.59 16.75 -42.67
N CYS A 716 1.13 15.57 -42.30
CA CYS A 716 1.97 14.43 -41.97
C CYS A 716 1.98 13.40 -43.11
N VAL A 717 3.03 12.57 -43.15
CA VAL A 717 3.23 11.56 -44.20
C VAL A 717 2.27 10.39 -44.09
N ASN A 718 1.80 10.08 -42.88
CA ASN A 718 1.02 8.89 -42.57
C ASN A 718 -0.50 9.13 -42.70
N ALA A 719 -1.24 8.03 -42.87
CA ALA A 719 -2.70 8.04 -42.80
C ALA A 719 -3.15 8.35 -41.36
N TRP A 720 -4.28 9.03 -41.21
CA TRP A 720 -4.89 9.23 -39.90
C TRP A 720 -5.65 7.96 -39.51
N LEU A 721 -5.25 7.35 -38.39
CA LEU A 721 -5.89 6.17 -37.83
C LEU A 721 -6.41 6.48 -36.42
N PRO A 722 -7.61 6.06 -36.01
CA PRO A 722 -8.09 6.28 -34.64
C PRO A 722 -7.12 5.78 -33.57
N ALA A 723 -6.46 4.64 -33.81
CA ALA A 723 -5.47 4.04 -32.91
C ALA A 723 -4.06 4.68 -32.98
N GLY A 724 -3.84 5.64 -33.88
CA GLY A 724 -2.53 6.22 -34.17
C GLY A 724 -1.67 5.34 -35.10
N PRO A 725 -0.42 5.77 -35.38
CA PRO A 725 0.49 5.02 -36.25
C PRO A 725 1.00 3.75 -35.54
N PRO A 726 1.46 2.75 -36.31
CA PRO A 726 1.97 1.50 -35.77
C PRO A 726 3.21 1.72 -34.91
N CYS A 727 3.25 1.05 -33.75
CA CYS A 727 4.39 1.09 -32.83
C CYS A 727 4.72 -0.33 -32.30
N PRO A 728 5.15 -1.27 -33.16
CA PRO A 728 5.50 -2.62 -32.73
C PRO A 728 6.60 -2.57 -31.66
N ASP A 729 6.42 -3.34 -30.59
CA ASP A 729 7.34 -3.39 -29.42
C ASP A 729 7.67 -2.01 -28.82
N GLY A 730 6.79 -1.02 -29.02
CA GLY A 730 6.96 0.34 -28.52
C GLY A 730 7.88 1.24 -29.37
N ARG A 731 8.30 0.82 -30.57
CA ARG A 731 9.07 1.65 -31.52
C ARG A 731 8.19 2.14 -32.65
N LEU A 732 8.22 3.44 -32.95
CA LEU A 732 7.50 4.02 -34.09
C LEU A 732 8.03 3.44 -35.40
N GLU A 733 7.12 2.95 -36.23
CA GLU A 733 7.38 2.60 -37.62
C GLU A 733 6.77 3.68 -38.53
N VAL A 734 7.62 4.40 -39.27
CA VAL A 734 7.18 5.45 -40.19
C VAL A 734 6.66 4.80 -41.47
N VAL A 735 5.33 4.77 -41.63
CA VAL A 735 4.66 4.20 -42.80
C VAL A 735 3.95 5.31 -43.59
N PRO A 736 4.55 5.79 -44.69
CA PRO A 736 3.91 6.75 -45.58
C PRO A 736 2.57 6.24 -46.11
N ALA A 737 1.57 7.11 -46.16
CA ALA A 737 0.32 6.80 -46.85
C ALA A 737 0.56 6.66 -48.36
N ALA A 738 -0.11 5.70 -49.01
CA ALA A 738 -0.03 5.54 -50.45
C ALA A 738 -0.57 6.79 -51.16
N ALA A 739 0.05 7.18 -52.28
CA ALA A 739 -0.39 8.35 -53.03
C ALA A 739 -1.82 8.18 -53.58
N GLU A 740 -2.23 6.96 -53.88
CA GLU A 740 -3.54 6.62 -54.45
C GLU A 740 -4.64 6.47 -53.38
N ASP A 741 -4.28 6.44 -52.10
CA ASP A 741 -5.24 6.22 -51.02
C ASP A 741 -6.08 7.48 -50.77
N GLU A 742 -7.41 7.37 -50.84
CA GLU A 742 -8.33 8.50 -50.62
C GLU A 742 -8.66 8.75 -49.14
N GLY A 743 -8.14 7.92 -48.23
CA GLY A 743 -8.35 8.02 -46.79
C GLY A 743 -7.78 9.30 -46.16
N PHE A 744 -8.20 9.61 -44.94
CA PHE A 744 -7.73 10.80 -44.23
C PHE A 744 -6.21 10.76 -43.97
N ARG A 745 -5.56 11.92 -44.05
CA ARG A 745 -4.16 12.14 -43.67
C ARG A 745 -4.09 12.85 -42.33
N ALA A 746 -3.09 12.50 -41.53
CA ALA A 746 -2.87 13.14 -40.25
C ALA A 746 -2.36 14.58 -40.45
N VAL A 747 -2.86 15.48 -39.62
CA VAL A 747 -2.47 16.89 -39.57
C VAL A 747 -2.22 17.27 -38.12
N ARG A 748 -1.14 18.01 -37.87
CA ARG A 748 -0.63 18.30 -36.53
C ARG A 748 -0.33 19.77 -36.33
N GLY A 749 -0.37 20.21 -35.07
CA GLY A 749 -0.10 21.60 -34.67
C GLY A 749 -1.33 22.48 -34.53
N GLY A 750 -1.08 23.70 -34.05
CA GLY A 750 -2.10 24.75 -33.95
C GLY A 750 -2.16 25.63 -35.20
N ALA A 751 -2.99 26.66 -35.13
CA ALA A 751 -3.16 27.62 -36.23
C ALA A 751 -3.64 28.96 -35.69
N TRP A 752 -3.43 30.03 -36.46
CA TRP A 752 -3.86 31.39 -36.11
C TRP A 752 -5.37 31.50 -35.81
N GLN A 753 -6.21 30.72 -36.49
CA GLN A 753 -7.66 30.67 -36.25
C GLN A 753 -8.10 29.62 -35.21
N ALA A 754 -7.18 28.98 -34.51
CA ALA A 754 -7.48 27.97 -33.50
C ALA A 754 -7.28 28.54 -32.09
N THR A 755 -8.05 28.06 -31.11
CA THR A 755 -7.77 28.36 -29.70
C THR A 755 -6.51 27.61 -29.22
N VAL A 756 -5.91 28.07 -28.14
CA VAL A 756 -4.75 27.39 -27.54
C VAL A 756 -5.04 25.94 -27.12
N ALA A 757 -6.29 25.59 -26.83
CA ALA A 757 -6.70 24.21 -26.56
C ALA A 757 -6.53 23.28 -27.77
N LEU A 758 -6.76 23.79 -28.98
CA LEU A 758 -6.54 23.07 -30.23
C LEU A 758 -5.09 23.15 -30.73
N ALA A 759 -4.23 23.89 -30.03
CA ALA A 759 -2.80 24.04 -30.30
C ALA A 759 -1.92 23.08 -29.50
N ARG A 760 -2.51 22.30 -28.60
CA ARG A 760 -1.79 21.33 -27.77
C ARG A 760 -1.08 20.31 -28.66
N ALA A 761 0.13 19.94 -28.28
CA ALA A 761 0.98 19.07 -29.08
C ALA A 761 0.35 17.69 -29.34
N ALA A 762 -0.63 17.26 -28.53
CA ALA A 762 -1.31 15.97 -28.68
C ALA A 762 -2.50 16.04 -29.62
N ALA A 763 -2.95 17.25 -30.01
CA ALA A 763 -4.15 17.44 -30.80
C ALA A 763 -3.97 16.91 -32.22
N ARG A 764 -4.81 15.96 -32.62
CA ARG A 764 -4.76 15.27 -33.92
C ARG A 764 -5.90 15.77 -34.79
N PHE A 765 -5.58 16.04 -36.05
CA PHE A 765 -6.58 16.42 -37.04
C PHE A 765 -6.49 15.48 -38.24
N ALA A 766 -7.61 15.31 -38.93
CA ALA A 766 -7.74 14.41 -40.07
C ALA A 766 -8.34 15.20 -41.24
N ASN A 767 -7.66 15.22 -42.39
CA ASN A 767 -8.14 15.89 -43.60
C ASN A 767 -7.98 14.99 -44.82
N LEU A 768 -8.87 15.11 -45.80
CA LEU A 768 -8.73 14.40 -47.08
C LEU A 768 -7.45 14.87 -47.79
N PRO A 769 -6.74 13.98 -48.51
CA PRO A 769 -5.43 14.31 -49.10
C PRO A 769 -5.52 15.40 -50.18
N GLY A 770 -6.66 15.56 -50.84
CA GLY A 770 -6.93 16.66 -51.80
C GLY A 770 -7.44 17.95 -51.17
N ALA A 771 -7.66 18.00 -49.85
CA ALA A 771 -8.19 19.19 -49.19
C ALA A 771 -7.17 20.33 -49.16
N ARG A 772 -7.62 21.55 -49.45
CA ARG A 772 -6.81 22.77 -49.39
C ARG A 772 -7.44 23.69 -48.37
N LEU A 773 -6.76 23.88 -47.25
CA LEU A 773 -7.32 24.57 -46.10
C LEU A 773 -6.40 25.72 -45.69
N GLY A 774 -6.99 26.86 -45.34
CA GLY A 774 -6.25 28.06 -44.94
C GLY A 774 -5.27 27.93 -43.78
N PRO A 775 -5.51 27.09 -42.74
CA PRO A 775 -4.55 26.93 -41.66
C PRO A 775 -3.56 25.79 -41.87
N VAL A 776 -3.61 25.06 -43.00
CA VAL A 776 -2.80 23.85 -43.22
C VAL A 776 -1.71 24.12 -44.25
N GLY A 777 -0.47 23.99 -43.78
CA GLY A 777 0.76 23.99 -44.58
C GLY A 777 1.53 22.70 -44.33
N PHE A 778 2.86 22.80 -44.38
CA PHE A 778 3.73 21.67 -44.10
C PHE A 778 5.17 22.11 -43.78
N ARG A 779 5.90 21.20 -43.16
CA ARG A 779 7.34 21.32 -42.90
C ARG A 779 8.04 20.03 -43.28
N LEU A 780 9.35 20.13 -43.50
CA LEU A 780 10.14 18.98 -43.91
C LEU A 780 10.88 18.35 -42.73
N VAL A 781 10.93 17.03 -42.78
CA VAL A 781 11.86 16.23 -42.00
C VAL A 781 12.67 15.31 -42.92
N ARG A 782 13.78 14.80 -42.43
CA ARG A 782 14.54 13.72 -43.08
C ARG A 782 15.05 12.76 -42.03
N SER A 783 15.04 11.47 -42.37
CA SER A 783 15.69 10.46 -41.54
C SER A 783 17.20 10.66 -41.56
N LEU A 784 17.89 10.21 -40.51
CA LEU A 784 19.35 10.08 -40.56
C LEU A 784 19.74 9.00 -41.58
N ALA A 785 20.85 9.23 -42.29
CA ALA A 785 21.40 8.31 -43.28
C ALA A 785 22.08 7.10 -42.64
#